data_AF-A0A2W6C2N0-F1
#
_entry.id   AF-A0A2W6C2N0-F1
#
_cell.length_a   1.000
_cell.length_b   1.000
_cell.length_c   1.000
_cell.angle_alpha   90.00
_cell.angle_beta   90.00
_cell.angle_gamma   90.00
#
_symmetry.space_group_name_H-M   'P 1'
#
loop_
_entity.id
_entity.type
_entity.pdbx_description
1 polymer ?
#
loop_
_entity_poly.entity_id
_entity_poly.type
_entity_poly.pdbx_seq_one_letter_code
_entity_poly.pdbx_strand_id
1 'polypeptide(L)'
;MTSPEPTLIAEVEILEVTRNAHALAVLKDFSIDLPVSPTSDTGYLIEVAGWAVGTSAEVVAVDVRCDGATVSEASMHVPRPDVPAALPHLAAGSTAGFYAVVALPGLPLDFRLEVSAQLSDGRAVSLGHIIGHRSRGLPAPPRTEMNPLLVTSLGRTGTSWLLHVLGQHPAIVRHHQWGYELNAVGFFEKGFRSAVTRPHGADQPAAFASWQDGSWWGLEHPFGSPPLAAWFRGDHVQRAAAHAREQLLAFYRAVASAQGLSAPRYFAEKTRPVAAGFPLELFAEAREIILVRDFRDMVCSILEVNRRRGFKAFDAVHAATDAELPGVLQAGVELILATTRTRPGSLVVRYEDLVEQPERILARVLAYLDLADDPARITAMLTAAITPTASMAEHRTTDTAQLSVGRWRTELEPAVLAACESAFGEALTFFGYAEPRVPAVAATSRAPMTPAPITAQLASNSAGGERGAAATASLEFVTSADGRLPAVLAHTDVRVDETISPDEAMSHGDVAGYLAVGESALKAIRLALLAARAPLPAHVLDFGCGHGRVMRWLRAAFPDARLTGADIRSDGVDFCARTFAATGVYSSLTPGAELFGERYDLIWVGSLFTHLDQPRWWEFLDLLHELLAPGGVLVMTTHGELVAERMRRGAHYGYPESAVHSALDDYDHAGFGFMPADDALGSYGFSVSRPAWVVAAVLRHADLRIVSCTEAQWANHQDVLAVMRRPVDPNAASRPYT
;
A
#
# COMPACT_ATOMS: atom_id res chain seq x y z
N MET A 1 -41.65 16.03 -4.24
CA MET A 1 -40.40 16.25 -4.99
C MET A 1 -40.25 17.75 -5.20
N THR A 2 -39.55 18.42 -4.28
CA THR A 2 -39.12 19.80 -4.46
C THR A 2 -38.07 19.83 -5.57
N SER A 3 -38.22 20.71 -6.54
CA SER A 3 -37.21 20.96 -7.58
C SER A 3 -35.85 21.20 -6.92
N PRO A 4 -34.75 20.57 -7.38
CA PRO A 4 -33.43 20.85 -6.85
C PRO A 4 -33.10 22.33 -7.10
N GLU A 5 -32.53 23.01 -6.11
CA GLU A 5 -31.89 24.31 -6.31
C GLU A 5 -30.90 24.20 -7.50
N PRO A 6 -30.73 25.26 -8.30
CA PRO A 6 -29.79 25.22 -9.42
C PRO A 6 -28.40 24.84 -8.90
N THR A 7 -27.88 23.70 -9.36
CA THR A 7 -26.53 23.24 -9.03
C THR A 7 -25.55 24.33 -9.43
N LEU A 8 -24.85 24.94 -8.46
CA LEU A 8 -23.77 25.88 -8.74
C LEU A 8 -22.59 25.07 -9.30
N ILE A 9 -22.43 25.08 -10.63
CA ILE A 9 -21.33 24.42 -11.34
C ILE A 9 -20.21 25.44 -11.54
N ALA A 10 -18.95 24.99 -11.45
CA ALA A 10 -17.80 25.85 -11.70
C ALA A 10 -17.62 26.11 -13.20
N GLU A 11 -17.35 27.35 -13.58
CA GLU A 11 -16.74 27.69 -14.86
C GLU A 11 -15.23 27.42 -14.79
N VAL A 12 -14.68 26.79 -15.81
CA VAL A 12 -13.26 26.48 -15.98
C VAL A 12 -12.78 27.11 -17.28
N GLU A 13 -11.73 27.92 -17.20
CA GLU A 13 -11.09 28.58 -18.33
C GLU A 13 -9.67 28.03 -18.50
N ILE A 14 -9.36 27.57 -19.71
CA ILE A 14 -8.01 27.21 -20.14
C ILE A 14 -7.42 28.44 -20.80
N LEU A 15 -6.43 29.03 -20.13
CA LEU A 15 -5.81 30.30 -20.50
C LEU A 15 -4.66 30.10 -21.48
N GLU A 16 -3.85 29.07 -21.25
CA GLU A 16 -2.67 28.79 -22.07
C GLU A 16 -2.35 27.29 -22.08
N VAL A 17 -1.94 26.79 -23.25
CA VAL A 17 -1.32 25.47 -23.40
C VAL A 17 0.02 25.64 -24.13
N THR A 18 1.10 25.34 -23.43
CA THR A 18 2.47 25.49 -23.92
C THR A 18 3.08 24.13 -24.24
N ARG A 19 3.94 24.08 -25.25
CA ARG A 19 4.73 22.89 -25.61
C ARG A 19 6.20 23.15 -25.28
N ASN A 20 6.86 22.16 -24.69
CA ASN A 20 8.27 22.26 -24.36
C ASN A 20 9.14 21.81 -25.54
N ALA A 21 9.70 22.76 -26.29
CA ALA A 21 10.57 22.46 -27.43
C ALA A 21 11.80 21.62 -27.06
N HIS A 22 12.27 21.69 -25.80
CA HIS A 22 13.41 20.89 -25.34
C HIS A 22 13.10 19.40 -25.23
N ALA A 23 11.81 19.01 -25.20
CA ALA A 23 11.43 17.60 -25.19
C ALA A 23 11.89 16.85 -26.46
N LEU A 24 12.06 17.57 -27.59
CA LEU A 24 12.56 17.00 -28.86
C LEU A 24 14.04 16.56 -28.81
N ALA A 25 14.77 16.88 -27.74
CA ALA A 25 16.09 16.31 -27.50
C ALA A 25 16.03 14.82 -27.14
N VAL A 26 14.88 14.35 -26.66
CA VAL A 26 14.67 12.98 -26.17
C VAL A 26 13.54 12.27 -26.91
N LEU A 27 12.53 13.03 -27.32
CA LEU A 27 11.39 12.57 -28.12
C LEU A 27 11.62 12.85 -29.60
N LYS A 28 11.06 11.99 -30.44
CA LYS A 28 11.06 12.17 -31.87
C LYS A 28 10.11 13.27 -32.29
N ASP A 29 8.90 13.23 -31.73
CA ASP A 29 7.87 14.25 -31.86
C ASP A 29 6.77 14.00 -30.82
N PHE A 30 5.92 15.01 -30.56
CA PHE A 30 4.79 14.91 -29.65
C PHE A 30 3.76 16.02 -29.88
N SER A 31 2.55 15.84 -29.36
CA SER A 31 1.52 16.86 -29.30
C SER A 31 0.70 16.78 -28.01
N ILE A 32 0.28 17.94 -27.53
CA ILE A 32 -0.82 18.10 -26.58
C ILE A 32 -1.97 18.65 -27.41
N ASP A 33 -3.01 17.84 -27.58
CA ASP A 33 -4.17 18.12 -28.44
C ASP A 33 -5.35 18.65 -27.61
N LEU A 34 -5.50 18.17 -26.37
CA LEU A 34 -6.46 18.68 -25.40
C LEU A 34 -5.79 19.00 -24.05
N PRO A 35 -6.27 20.03 -23.34
CA PRO A 35 -7.30 20.98 -23.79
C PRO A 35 -6.78 21.93 -24.87
N VAL A 36 -7.69 22.55 -25.63
CA VAL A 36 -7.33 23.65 -26.55
C VAL A 36 -7.42 24.98 -25.82
N SER A 37 -6.60 25.94 -26.23
CA SER A 37 -6.50 27.27 -25.60
C SER A 37 -6.67 28.38 -26.63
N PRO A 38 -7.38 29.48 -26.31
CA PRO A 38 -8.20 29.67 -25.12
C PRO A 38 -9.55 28.95 -25.23
N THR A 39 -10.03 28.36 -24.14
CA THR A 39 -11.36 27.70 -24.08
C THR A 39 -11.99 27.86 -22.71
N SER A 40 -13.32 27.95 -22.64
CA SER A 40 -14.06 27.89 -21.39
C SER A 40 -15.09 26.76 -21.43
N ASP A 41 -15.26 26.07 -20.31
CA ASP A 41 -16.25 25.02 -20.12
C ASP A 41 -16.85 25.10 -18.71
N THR A 42 -17.88 24.30 -18.44
CA THR A 42 -18.51 24.18 -17.12
C THR A 42 -18.28 22.78 -16.56
N GLY A 43 -17.88 22.71 -15.30
CA GLY A 43 -17.68 21.46 -14.58
C GLY A 43 -16.44 21.46 -13.71
N TYR A 44 -16.03 20.25 -13.34
CA TYR A 44 -14.94 19.99 -12.41
C TYR A 44 -13.87 19.06 -13.00
N LEU A 45 -13.95 18.75 -14.29
CA LEU A 45 -13.07 17.82 -15.00
C LEU A 45 -12.50 18.49 -16.25
N ILE A 46 -11.22 18.23 -16.53
CA ILE A 46 -10.61 18.56 -17.83
C ILE A 46 -10.07 17.29 -18.48
N GLU A 47 -10.08 17.26 -19.81
CA GLU A 47 -9.49 16.19 -20.60
C GLU A 47 -8.10 16.60 -21.05
N VAL A 48 -7.16 15.68 -20.91
CA VAL A 48 -5.78 15.83 -21.37
C VAL A 48 -5.50 14.70 -22.35
N ALA A 49 -5.29 15.06 -23.61
CA ALA A 49 -5.11 14.09 -24.68
C ALA A 49 -4.04 14.56 -25.66
N GLY A 50 -3.40 13.61 -26.30
CA GLY A 50 -2.33 13.89 -27.25
C GLY A 50 -1.62 12.63 -27.68
N TRP A 51 -0.39 12.79 -28.12
CA TRP A 51 0.49 11.68 -28.49
C TRP A 51 1.95 12.05 -28.25
N ALA A 52 2.79 11.05 -27.98
CA ALA A 52 4.22 11.24 -27.80
C ALA A 52 4.99 10.03 -28.32
N VAL A 53 6.11 10.28 -28.98
CA VAL A 53 6.95 9.24 -29.59
C VAL A 53 8.38 9.44 -29.12
N GLY A 54 8.95 8.45 -28.43
CA GLY A 54 10.33 8.50 -27.99
C GLY A 54 11.33 8.27 -29.14
N THR A 55 12.54 8.82 -29.01
CA THR A 55 13.60 8.63 -30.01
C THR A 55 14.30 7.29 -29.86
N SER A 56 14.76 6.98 -28.65
CA SER A 56 15.54 5.78 -28.33
C SER A 56 14.90 4.87 -27.28
N ALA A 57 14.04 5.43 -26.43
CA ALA A 57 13.28 4.74 -25.40
C ALA A 57 11.80 4.95 -25.67
N GLU A 58 10.96 3.96 -25.38
CA GLU A 58 9.52 4.05 -25.60
C GLU A 58 8.87 4.96 -24.55
N VAL A 59 7.83 5.70 -24.92
CA VAL A 59 6.99 6.41 -23.95
C VAL A 59 5.99 5.39 -23.40
N VAL A 60 6.06 5.09 -22.11
CA VAL A 60 5.24 4.04 -21.47
C VAL A 60 4.01 4.61 -20.75
N ALA A 61 4.07 5.85 -20.30
CA ALA A 61 2.96 6.54 -19.64
C ALA A 61 3.09 8.07 -19.81
N VAL A 62 1.98 8.77 -19.55
CA VAL A 62 1.97 10.24 -19.40
C VAL A 62 1.34 10.60 -18.06
N ASP A 63 2.10 11.33 -17.26
CA ASP A 63 1.64 11.92 -16.01
C ASP A 63 1.15 13.34 -16.24
N VAL A 64 0.02 13.69 -15.64
CA VAL A 64 -0.40 15.08 -15.45
C VAL A 64 -0.12 15.45 -14.00
N ARG A 65 0.67 16.50 -13.79
CA ARG A 65 1.19 16.89 -12.48
C ARG A 65 0.76 18.31 -12.11
N CYS A 66 0.35 18.54 -10.87
CA CYS A 66 0.11 19.88 -10.31
C CYS A 66 1.08 20.11 -9.15
N ASP A 67 1.77 21.24 -9.12
CA ASP A 67 2.78 21.58 -8.10
C ASP A 67 3.81 20.46 -7.85
N GLY A 68 4.20 19.74 -8.91
CA GLY A 68 5.17 18.64 -8.83
C GLY A 68 4.59 17.30 -8.37
N ALA A 69 3.28 17.15 -8.27
CA ALA A 69 2.64 15.89 -7.91
C ALA A 69 1.69 15.35 -8.98
N THR A 70 1.73 14.05 -9.26
CA THR A 70 0.83 13.39 -10.22
C THR A 70 -0.62 13.45 -9.72
N VAL A 71 -1.49 14.08 -10.52
CA VAL A 71 -2.94 14.22 -10.27
C VAL A 71 -3.79 13.37 -11.21
N SER A 72 -3.21 12.91 -12.32
CA SER A 72 -3.77 11.92 -13.24
C SER A 72 -2.64 11.23 -14.00
N GLU A 73 -2.88 9.99 -14.41
CA GLU A 73 -1.96 9.18 -15.21
C GLU A 73 -2.72 8.63 -16.42
N ALA A 74 -2.06 8.61 -17.58
CA ALA A 74 -2.55 8.02 -18.82
C ALA A 74 -1.59 6.94 -19.30
N SER A 75 -2.11 5.74 -19.55
CA SER A 75 -1.36 4.68 -20.23
C SER A 75 -1.29 4.96 -21.74
N MET A 76 -0.20 4.51 -22.36
CA MET A 76 0.12 4.73 -23.76
C MET A 76 -0.51 3.66 -24.66
N HIS A 77 -1.85 3.66 -24.81
CA HIS A 77 -2.53 2.65 -25.64
C HIS A 77 -3.66 3.22 -26.51
N VAL A 78 -3.67 4.53 -26.74
CA VAL A 78 -4.75 5.16 -27.51
C VAL A 78 -4.37 5.14 -29.01
N PRO A 79 -5.15 4.47 -29.88
CA PRO A 79 -4.86 4.42 -31.31
C PRO A 79 -4.94 5.80 -31.95
N ARG A 80 -3.91 6.16 -32.74
CA ARG A 80 -3.82 7.43 -33.48
C ARG A 80 -3.43 7.20 -34.94
N PRO A 81 -4.37 6.79 -35.80
CA PRO A 81 -4.08 6.48 -37.22
C PRO A 81 -3.52 7.66 -38.02
N ASP A 82 -3.81 8.89 -37.57
CA ASP A 82 -3.31 10.14 -38.14
C ASP A 82 -1.81 10.35 -37.88
N VAL A 83 -1.26 9.81 -36.79
CA VAL A 83 0.14 10.01 -36.40
C VAL A 83 1.12 9.28 -37.33
N PRO A 84 0.95 7.98 -37.66
CA PRO A 84 1.78 7.32 -38.67
C PRO A 84 1.70 7.97 -40.06
N ALA A 85 0.59 8.62 -40.41
CA ALA A 85 0.45 9.34 -41.67
C ALA A 85 1.30 10.63 -41.71
N ALA A 86 1.42 11.33 -40.57
CA ALA A 86 2.27 12.51 -40.42
C ALA A 86 3.75 12.16 -40.15
N LEU A 87 4.02 10.97 -39.60
CA LEU A 87 5.34 10.46 -39.24
C LEU A 87 5.58 9.10 -39.92
N PRO A 88 5.95 9.07 -41.22
CA PRO A 88 5.93 7.85 -42.05
C PRO A 88 6.87 6.71 -41.60
N HIS A 89 7.75 7.00 -40.64
CA HIS A 89 8.69 6.07 -40.03
C HIS A 89 8.11 5.32 -38.83
N LEU A 90 6.87 5.62 -38.42
CA LEU A 90 6.14 4.86 -37.41
C LEU A 90 5.37 3.71 -38.05
N ALA A 91 5.36 2.54 -37.41
CA ALA A 91 4.60 1.40 -37.88
C ALA A 91 3.09 1.71 -37.94
N ALA A 92 2.41 1.18 -38.95
CA ALA A 92 0.96 1.24 -39.04
C ALA A 92 0.34 0.55 -37.80
N GLY A 93 -0.51 1.27 -37.08
CA GLY A 93 -1.11 0.80 -35.82
C GLY A 93 -0.38 1.21 -34.54
N SER A 94 0.51 2.22 -34.58
CA SER A 94 1.19 2.70 -33.37
C SER A 94 0.19 3.21 -32.31
N THR A 95 0.42 2.82 -31.07
CA THR A 95 -0.37 3.22 -29.89
C THR A 95 0.26 4.40 -29.17
N ALA A 96 0.75 5.38 -29.94
CA ALA A 96 1.48 6.54 -29.42
C ALA A 96 0.58 7.59 -28.73
N GLY A 97 -0.73 7.38 -28.71
CA GLY A 97 -1.69 8.29 -28.10
C GLY A 97 -1.87 8.06 -26.60
N PHE A 98 -2.20 9.14 -25.89
CA PHE A 98 -2.60 9.12 -24.49
C PHE A 98 -3.90 9.91 -24.28
N TYR A 99 -4.63 9.53 -23.24
CA TYR A 99 -5.84 10.21 -22.79
C TYR A 99 -5.97 10.08 -21.27
N ALA A 100 -6.22 11.19 -20.59
CA ALA A 100 -6.48 11.29 -19.17
C ALA A 100 -7.62 12.27 -18.88
N VAL A 101 -8.34 12.01 -17.78
CA VAL A 101 -9.29 12.95 -17.19
C VAL A 101 -8.70 13.44 -15.88
N VAL A 102 -8.54 14.75 -15.74
CA VAL A 102 -8.04 15.37 -14.51
C VAL A 102 -9.23 15.90 -13.71
N ALA A 103 -9.38 15.42 -12.48
CA ALA A 103 -10.31 16.00 -11.51
C ALA A 103 -9.71 17.26 -10.86
N LEU A 104 -10.34 18.40 -11.10
CA LEU A 104 -9.92 19.70 -10.56
C LEU A 104 -10.17 19.89 -9.06
N PRO A 105 -11.15 19.22 -8.40
CA PRO A 105 -11.30 19.34 -6.96
C PRO A 105 -10.03 18.98 -6.20
N GLY A 106 -9.68 19.85 -5.26
CA GLY A 106 -8.45 19.84 -4.47
C GLY A 106 -7.26 20.54 -5.11
N LEU A 107 -7.34 20.99 -6.36
CA LEU A 107 -6.30 21.81 -6.99
C LEU A 107 -6.49 23.30 -6.67
N PRO A 108 -5.50 24.18 -6.88
CA PRO A 108 -5.71 25.63 -6.76
C PRO A 108 -6.82 26.14 -7.70
N LEU A 109 -7.39 27.32 -7.40
CA LEU A 109 -8.34 27.98 -8.33
C LEU A 109 -7.62 28.39 -9.62
N ASP A 110 -6.43 28.96 -9.48
CA ASP A 110 -5.49 29.18 -10.58
C ASP A 110 -4.50 28.02 -10.61
N PHE A 111 -4.66 27.10 -11.56
CA PHE A 111 -3.87 25.88 -11.61
C PHE A 111 -2.88 25.89 -12.78
N ARG A 112 -1.73 25.27 -12.55
CA ARG A 112 -0.72 24.98 -13.57
C ARG A 112 -0.45 23.48 -13.56
N LEU A 113 -0.78 22.82 -14.67
CA LEU A 113 -0.53 21.40 -14.85
C LEU A 113 0.65 21.19 -15.78
N GLU A 114 1.61 20.39 -15.36
CA GLU A 114 2.67 19.86 -16.22
C GLU A 114 2.20 18.54 -16.83
N VAL A 115 2.37 18.37 -18.14
CA VAL A 115 2.16 17.09 -18.83
C VAL A 115 3.54 16.48 -19.07
N SER A 116 3.83 15.31 -18.49
CA SER A 116 5.16 14.69 -18.50
C SER A 116 5.09 13.27 -19.05
N ALA A 117 5.92 12.97 -20.04
CA ALA A 117 6.07 11.63 -20.61
C ALA A 117 7.08 10.82 -19.80
N GLN A 118 6.70 9.60 -19.44
CA GLN A 118 7.56 8.61 -18.78
C GLN A 118 8.15 7.67 -19.82
N LEU A 119 9.47 7.51 -19.83
CA LEU A 119 10.19 6.67 -20.78
C LEU A 119 10.53 5.31 -20.17
N SER A 120 10.65 4.29 -21.02
CA SER A 120 11.01 2.91 -20.63
C SER A 120 12.39 2.78 -19.99
N ASP A 121 13.23 3.81 -20.08
CA ASP A 121 14.55 3.89 -19.43
C ASP A 121 14.53 4.64 -18.08
N GLY A 122 13.34 4.96 -17.57
CA GLY A 122 13.13 5.62 -16.28
C GLY A 122 13.25 7.14 -16.30
N ARG A 123 13.54 7.76 -17.45
CA ARG A 123 13.56 9.23 -17.58
C ARG A 123 12.13 9.78 -17.72
N ALA A 124 11.91 10.94 -17.10
CA ALA A 124 10.70 11.75 -17.30
C ALA A 124 11.01 12.98 -18.16
N VAL A 125 10.14 13.32 -19.10
CA VAL A 125 10.30 14.47 -20.01
C VAL A 125 9.03 15.31 -20.03
N SER A 126 9.15 16.57 -19.60
CA SER A 126 8.05 17.55 -19.66
C SER A 126 7.67 17.84 -21.12
N LEU A 127 6.44 17.48 -21.51
CA LEU A 127 5.86 17.78 -22.82
C LEU A 127 5.39 19.24 -22.90
N GLY A 128 4.99 19.82 -21.78
CA GLY A 128 4.40 21.15 -21.76
C GLY A 128 3.57 21.44 -20.52
N HIS A 129 2.89 22.59 -20.54
CA HIS A 129 2.06 23.02 -19.43
C HIS A 129 0.68 23.49 -19.88
N ILE A 130 -0.32 23.21 -19.05
CA ILE A 130 -1.70 23.71 -19.16
C ILE A 130 -1.91 24.69 -18.00
N ILE A 131 -2.27 25.93 -18.31
CA ILE A 131 -2.59 26.97 -17.33
C ILE A 131 -4.09 27.25 -17.43
N GLY A 132 -4.77 27.22 -16.30
CA GLY A 132 -6.20 27.49 -16.26
C GLY A 132 -6.67 28.09 -14.94
N HIS A 133 -7.90 28.59 -14.99
CA HIS A 133 -8.62 29.16 -13.87
C HIS A 133 -9.94 28.44 -13.67
N ARG A 134 -10.35 28.21 -12.43
CA ARG A 134 -11.71 27.82 -12.09
C ARG A 134 -12.36 28.85 -11.18
N SER A 135 -13.58 29.25 -11.53
CA SER A 135 -14.35 30.29 -10.84
C SER A 135 -14.66 29.97 -9.37
N ARG A 136 -14.67 28.68 -8.99
CA ARG A 136 -14.94 28.19 -7.63
C ARG A 136 -14.51 26.74 -7.44
N GLY A 137 -14.39 26.35 -6.17
CA GLY A 137 -14.30 24.94 -5.77
C GLY A 137 -15.67 24.27 -5.62
N LEU A 138 -15.66 23.05 -5.11
CA LEU A 138 -16.85 22.27 -4.75
C LEU A 138 -17.73 23.03 -3.74
N PRO A 139 -19.06 22.87 -3.81
CA PRO A 139 -19.95 23.39 -2.78
C PRO A 139 -19.73 22.63 -1.46
N ALA A 140 -19.10 23.28 -0.50
CA ALA A 140 -18.99 22.80 0.88
C ALA A 140 -20.14 23.35 1.73
N PRO A 141 -20.76 22.54 2.61
CA PRO A 141 -21.74 23.03 3.56
C PRO A 141 -21.04 24.03 4.49
N PRO A 142 -21.75 25.08 4.94
CA PRO A 142 -21.15 26.12 5.78
C PRO A 142 -20.69 25.59 7.14
N ARG A 143 -21.24 24.46 7.60
CA ARG A 143 -20.86 23.78 8.84
C ARG A 143 -20.97 22.27 8.68
N THR A 144 -20.11 21.54 9.38
CA THR A 144 -20.16 20.09 9.56
C THR A 144 -20.02 19.75 11.04
N GLU A 145 -20.38 18.52 11.43
CA GLU A 145 -20.25 18.06 12.82
C GLU A 145 -18.79 17.97 13.29
N MET A 146 -17.89 17.66 12.36
CA MET A 146 -16.44 17.56 12.55
C MET A 146 -15.75 18.07 11.28
N ASN A 147 -14.53 18.58 11.44
CA ASN A 147 -13.70 19.06 10.34
C ASN A 147 -12.33 18.39 10.32
N PRO A 148 -11.70 18.25 9.15
CA PRO A 148 -10.34 17.75 9.08
C PRO A 148 -9.34 18.74 9.67
N LEU A 149 -8.44 18.24 10.52
CA LEU A 149 -7.20 18.87 10.92
C LEU A 149 -6.04 18.13 10.27
N LEU A 150 -5.50 18.71 9.21
CA LEU A 150 -4.47 18.08 8.39
C LEU A 150 -3.09 18.49 8.88
N VAL A 151 -2.21 17.53 9.13
CA VAL A 151 -0.79 17.76 9.42
C VAL A 151 0.01 17.40 8.16
N THR A 152 0.23 18.39 7.31
CA THR A 152 0.96 18.25 6.04
C THR A 152 2.46 18.31 6.28
N SER A 153 3.19 17.23 5.93
CA SER A 153 4.64 17.15 6.14
C SER A 153 5.32 16.03 5.35
N LEU A 154 6.65 15.92 5.47
CA LEU A 154 7.45 14.78 5.03
C LEU A 154 7.60 13.73 6.14
N GLY A 155 8.17 12.57 5.79
CA GLY A 155 8.59 11.59 6.79
C GLY A 155 9.68 12.17 7.71
N ARG A 156 9.70 11.71 8.97
CA ARG A 156 10.75 12.03 9.96
C ARG A 156 10.85 13.49 10.42
N THR A 157 9.78 14.27 10.27
CA THR A 157 9.67 15.66 10.73
C THR A 157 8.99 15.83 12.09
N GLY A 158 8.59 14.73 12.75
CA GLY A 158 7.92 14.78 14.05
C GLY A 158 6.39 14.78 14.01
N THR A 159 5.78 14.44 12.86
CA THR A 159 4.31 14.37 12.69
C THR A 159 3.60 13.50 13.72
N SER A 160 4.12 12.30 14.01
CA SER A 160 3.52 11.40 15.01
C SER A 160 3.54 11.99 16.42
N TRP A 161 4.56 12.79 16.76
CA TRP A 161 4.61 13.48 18.05
C TRP A 161 3.52 14.56 18.12
N LEU A 162 3.45 15.43 17.12
CA LEU A 162 2.44 16.50 17.07
C LEU A 162 1.02 15.93 17.12
N LEU A 163 0.71 14.93 16.29
CA LEU A 163 -0.61 14.28 16.27
C LEU A 163 -0.97 13.65 17.61
N HIS A 164 0.00 13.03 18.29
CA HIS A 164 -0.25 12.44 19.59
C HIS A 164 -0.55 13.49 20.67
N VAL A 165 0.18 14.61 20.67
CA VAL A 165 -0.08 15.74 21.57
C VAL A 165 -1.47 16.33 21.29
N LEU A 166 -1.81 16.55 20.01
CA LEU A 166 -3.13 17.05 19.61
C LEU A 166 -4.26 16.10 20.02
N GLY A 167 -4.05 14.78 19.89
CA GLY A 167 -5.02 13.77 20.30
C GLY A 167 -5.28 13.68 21.80
N GLN A 168 -4.55 14.42 22.65
CA GLN A 168 -4.89 14.56 24.07
C GLN A 168 -6.01 15.59 24.31
N HIS A 169 -6.37 16.37 23.30
CA HIS A 169 -7.42 17.36 23.41
C HIS A 169 -8.80 16.72 23.18
N PRO A 170 -9.81 16.94 24.06
CA PRO A 170 -11.11 16.28 23.94
C PRO A 170 -11.90 16.66 22.67
N ALA A 171 -11.61 17.82 22.08
CA ALA A 171 -12.21 18.25 20.82
C ALA A 171 -11.49 17.71 19.56
N ILE A 172 -10.47 16.88 19.69
CA ILE A 172 -9.69 16.35 18.56
C ILE A 172 -9.67 14.81 18.63
N VAL A 173 -10.32 14.15 17.66
CA VAL A 173 -10.24 12.70 17.50
C VAL A 173 -9.10 12.33 16.55
N ARG A 174 -8.41 11.23 16.80
CA ARG A 174 -7.41 10.65 15.87
C ARG A 174 -7.46 9.13 15.90
N HIS A 175 -7.02 8.45 14.85
CA HIS A 175 -6.78 7.00 14.95
C HIS A 175 -5.59 6.70 15.89
N HIS A 176 -5.77 5.80 16.86
CA HIS A 176 -4.93 5.75 18.07
C HIS A 176 -3.63 4.93 17.94
N GLN A 177 -3.46 4.11 16.89
CA GLN A 177 -2.27 3.28 16.75
C GLN A 177 -1.02 4.12 16.43
N TRP A 178 -0.07 4.17 17.36
CA TRP A 178 1.19 4.89 17.19
C TRP A 178 2.04 4.23 16.10
N GLY A 179 2.59 5.03 15.18
CA GLY A 179 3.41 4.54 14.06
C GLY A 179 2.62 4.03 12.85
N TYR A 180 1.38 3.58 13.04
CA TYR A 180 0.50 3.01 12.00
C TYR A 180 -0.85 3.73 11.95
N GLU A 181 -0.80 5.01 11.60
CA GLU A 181 -2.01 5.83 11.41
C GLU A 181 -2.74 5.40 10.13
N LEU A 182 -4.05 5.16 10.23
CA LEU A 182 -4.90 4.90 9.08
C LEU A 182 -5.05 6.20 8.28
N ASN A 183 -4.76 6.17 6.98
CA ASN A 183 -4.88 7.31 6.08
C ASN A 183 -6.27 7.31 5.42
N ALA A 184 -7.31 7.64 6.20
CA ALA A 184 -8.68 7.62 5.71
C ALA A 184 -8.92 8.76 4.70
N VAL A 185 -8.37 9.96 4.94
CA VAL A 185 -8.42 11.07 3.98
C VAL A 185 -7.86 10.66 2.63
N GLY A 186 -6.67 10.08 2.58
CA GLY A 186 -6.06 9.63 1.34
C GLY A 186 -6.80 8.45 0.68
N PHE A 187 -7.41 7.56 1.47
CA PHE A 187 -8.23 6.47 0.93
C PHE A 187 -9.46 7.01 0.20
N PHE A 188 -10.24 7.89 0.85
CA PHE A 188 -11.46 8.44 0.25
C PHE A 188 -11.18 9.46 -0.86
N GLU A 189 -10.07 10.19 -0.80
CA GLU A 189 -9.61 11.07 -1.88
C GLU A 189 -9.29 10.29 -3.15
N LYS A 190 -8.52 9.19 -3.03
CA LYS A 190 -8.24 8.29 -4.17
C LYS A 190 -9.51 7.64 -4.71
N GLY A 191 -10.39 7.19 -3.82
CA GLY A 191 -11.69 6.63 -4.19
C GLY A 191 -12.54 7.64 -4.98
N PHE A 192 -12.61 8.88 -4.51
CA PHE A 192 -13.28 9.98 -5.21
C PHE A 192 -12.69 10.21 -6.60
N ARG A 193 -11.35 10.40 -6.71
CA ARG A 193 -10.69 10.64 -7.99
C ARG A 193 -10.98 9.50 -8.97
N SER A 194 -10.81 8.26 -8.54
CA SER A 194 -11.11 7.08 -9.37
C SER A 194 -12.56 7.08 -9.87
N ALA A 195 -13.53 7.37 -8.99
CA ALA A 195 -14.95 7.37 -9.33
C ALA A 195 -15.35 8.46 -10.34
N VAL A 196 -14.60 9.57 -10.45
CA VAL A 196 -14.94 10.69 -11.35
C VAL A 196 -14.07 10.75 -12.60
N THR A 197 -12.85 10.21 -12.58
CA THR A 197 -11.94 10.22 -13.74
C THR A 197 -11.99 8.93 -14.56
N ARG A 198 -12.48 7.83 -14.00
CA ARG A 198 -12.65 6.53 -14.69
C ARG A 198 -14.11 6.08 -14.66
N PRO A 199 -15.03 6.75 -15.37
CA PRO A 199 -16.41 6.29 -15.50
C PRO A 199 -16.54 4.98 -16.33
N HIS A 200 -15.41 4.45 -16.83
CA HIS A 200 -15.30 3.24 -17.64
C HIS A 200 -14.52 2.14 -16.91
N GLY A 201 -14.77 0.87 -17.24
CA GLY A 201 -13.97 -0.25 -16.73
C GLY A 201 -12.49 -0.11 -17.13
N ALA A 202 -11.59 -0.60 -16.28
CA ALA A 202 -10.13 -0.53 -16.47
C ALA A 202 -9.64 -1.16 -17.80
N ASP A 203 -10.46 -2.02 -18.41
CA ASP A 203 -10.13 -2.80 -19.61
C ASP A 203 -10.69 -2.20 -20.93
N GLN A 204 -11.23 -0.97 -20.91
CA GLN A 204 -11.81 -0.36 -22.11
C GLN A 204 -10.95 0.80 -22.65
N PRO A 205 -9.98 0.54 -23.55
CA PRO A 205 -9.38 1.59 -24.35
C PRO A 205 -10.41 2.07 -25.38
N ALA A 206 -11.19 3.10 -25.05
CA ALA A 206 -12.01 3.81 -26.02
C ALA A 206 -11.07 4.51 -27.02
N ALA A 207 -10.89 3.91 -28.20
CA ALA A 207 -9.98 4.40 -29.23
C ALA A 207 -10.30 5.86 -29.57
N PHE A 208 -9.34 6.79 -29.58
CA PHE A 208 -9.59 8.23 -29.85
C PHE A 208 -10.36 8.50 -31.16
N ALA A 209 -10.21 7.63 -32.17
CA ALA A 209 -11.01 7.68 -33.39
C ALA A 209 -12.51 7.38 -33.16
N SER A 210 -12.84 6.50 -32.21
CA SER A 210 -14.23 6.14 -31.88
C SER A 210 -15.06 7.27 -31.26
N TRP A 211 -14.41 8.40 -30.95
CA TRP A 211 -15.01 9.59 -30.34
C TRP A 211 -15.73 10.46 -31.37
N GLN A 212 -15.42 10.31 -32.67
CA GLN A 212 -16.07 11.05 -33.75
C GLN A 212 -17.15 10.23 -34.48
N ASP A 213 -17.09 8.90 -34.41
CA ASP A 213 -17.99 8.00 -35.16
C ASP A 213 -18.85 7.08 -34.26
N GLY A 214 -18.69 7.14 -32.94
CA GLY A 214 -19.65 6.59 -31.97
C GLY A 214 -19.71 5.07 -31.87
N SER A 215 -18.68 4.33 -32.30
CA SER A 215 -18.76 2.85 -32.34
C SER A 215 -17.66 2.12 -31.56
N TRP A 216 -17.97 1.72 -30.33
CA TRP A 216 -17.45 0.49 -29.73
C TRP A 216 -18.60 -0.22 -29.00
N TRP A 217 -18.98 -1.41 -29.49
CA TRP A 217 -20.16 -2.21 -29.05
C TRP A 217 -21.53 -1.52 -29.01
N GLY A 218 -21.66 -0.29 -29.55
CA GLY A 218 -22.88 0.50 -29.44
C GLY A 218 -23.09 1.13 -28.05
N LEU A 219 -22.04 1.21 -27.23
CA LEU A 219 -22.07 1.95 -25.97
C LEU A 219 -21.52 3.35 -26.21
N GLU A 220 -22.35 4.37 -26.00
CA GLU A 220 -21.93 5.77 -26.09
C GLU A 220 -20.95 6.12 -24.98
N HIS A 221 -19.91 6.86 -25.32
CA HIS A 221 -19.02 7.46 -24.34
C HIS A 221 -19.83 8.44 -23.45
N PRO A 222 -19.66 8.43 -22.10
CA PRO A 222 -20.41 9.28 -21.18
C PRO A 222 -20.17 10.77 -21.42
N PHE A 223 -19.05 11.16 -22.04
CA PHE A 223 -18.80 12.53 -22.51
C PHE A 223 -19.16 12.76 -23.99
N GLY A 224 -19.56 11.72 -24.74
CA GLY A 224 -19.96 11.81 -26.16
C GLY A 224 -21.39 12.30 -26.37
N SER A 225 -22.24 12.24 -25.34
CA SER A 225 -23.60 12.79 -25.35
C SER A 225 -23.64 14.08 -24.52
N PRO A 226 -23.94 15.27 -25.10
CA PRO A 226 -23.81 16.55 -24.39
C PRO A 226 -24.59 16.66 -23.06
N PRO A 227 -25.84 16.16 -22.94
CA PRO A 227 -26.57 16.18 -21.67
C PRO A 227 -25.92 15.30 -20.58
N LEU A 228 -25.37 14.13 -20.98
CA LEU A 228 -24.68 13.24 -20.05
C LEU A 228 -23.30 13.79 -19.68
N ALA A 229 -22.59 14.39 -20.64
CA ALA A 229 -21.30 15.01 -20.41
C ALA A 229 -21.39 16.10 -19.34
N ALA A 230 -22.39 16.98 -19.43
CA ALA A 230 -22.65 18.01 -18.42
C ALA A 230 -22.93 17.40 -17.03
N TRP A 231 -23.68 16.30 -16.96
CA TRP A 231 -23.95 15.60 -15.70
C TRP A 231 -22.67 14.98 -15.10
N PHE A 232 -21.86 14.28 -15.90
CA PHE A 232 -20.61 13.66 -15.45
C PHE A 232 -19.55 14.69 -15.03
N ARG A 233 -19.51 15.86 -15.68
CA ARG A 233 -18.58 16.96 -15.33
C ARG A 233 -19.05 17.80 -14.15
N GLY A 234 -20.35 17.83 -13.87
CA GLY A 234 -20.97 18.64 -12.83
C GLY A 234 -21.53 17.80 -11.67
N ASP A 235 -22.81 17.46 -11.77
CA ASP A 235 -23.60 16.79 -10.73
C ASP A 235 -22.95 15.50 -10.18
N HIS A 236 -22.39 14.65 -11.05
CA HIS A 236 -21.71 13.42 -10.65
C HIS A 236 -20.56 13.70 -9.69
N VAL A 237 -19.70 14.67 -10.03
CA VAL A 237 -18.54 15.06 -9.23
C VAL A 237 -18.99 15.57 -7.86
N GLN A 238 -20.03 16.41 -7.81
CA GLN A 238 -20.55 16.92 -6.55
C GLN A 238 -21.15 15.83 -5.67
N ARG A 239 -21.86 14.87 -6.26
CA ARG A 239 -22.42 13.71 -5.52
C ARG A 239 -21.33 12.80 -5.00
N ALA A 240 -20.31 12.51 -5.81
CA ALA A 240 -19.15 11.72 -5.39
C ALA A 240 -18.39 12.40 -4.24
N ALA A 241 -18.21 13.72 -4.32
CA ALA A 241 -17.59 14.51 -3.25
C ALA A 241 -18.43 14.50 -1.95
N ALA A 242 -19.75 14.70 -2.06
CA ALA A 242 -20.66 14.63 -0.92
C ALA A 242 -20.63 13.24 -0.24
N HIS A 243 -20.57 12.18 -1.04
CA HIS A 243 -20.43 10.81 -0.53
C HIS A 243 -19.09 10.59 0.18
N ALA A 244 -17.98 11.04 -0.41
CA ALA A 244 -16.66 10.96 0.23
C ALA A 244 -16.64 11.69 1.59
N ARG A 245 -17.28 12.86 1.68
CA ARG A 245 -17.45 13.60 2.94
C ARG A 245 -18.25 12.79 3.97
N GLU A 246 -19.37 12.22 3.57
CA GLU A 246 -20.23 11.42 4.44
C GLU A 246 -19.50 10.20 4.99
N GLN A 247 -18.73 9.50 4.15
CA GLN A 247 -17.93 8.34 4.55
C GLN A 247 -16.82 8.71 5.52
N LEU A 248 -16.11 9.84 5.28
CA LEU A 248 -15.11 10.37 6.20
C LEU A 248 -15.70 10.68 7.57
N LEU A 249 -16.84 11.37 7.60
CA LEU A 249 -17.54 11.71 8.85
C LEU A 249 -18.03 10.46 9.58
N ALA A 250 -18.61 9.49 8.86
CA ALA A 250 -19.07 8.22 9.44
C ALA A 250 -17.91 7.41 10.05
N PHE A 251 -16.77 7.36 9.35
CA PHE A 251 -15.57 6.73 9.86
C PHE A 251 -15.10 7.38 11.16
N TYR A 252 -14.98 8.72 11.19
CA TYR A 252 -14.52 9.40 12.39
C TYR A 252 -15.52 9.43 13.54
N ARG A 253 -16.83 9.32 13.26
CA ARG A 253 -17.84 9.04 14.29
C ARG A 253 -17.59 7.70 14.97
N ALA A 254 -17.28 6.65 14.20
CA ALA A 254 -16.95 5.34 14.77
C ALA A 254 -15.67 5.39 15.62
N VAL A 255 -14.64 6.10 15.14
CA VAL A 255 -13.37 6.28 15.88
C VAL A 255 -13.60 7.06 17.18
N ALA A 256 -14.37 8.16 17.14
CA ALA A 256 -14.70 8.97 18.31
C ALA A 256 -15.50 8.15 19.34
N SER A 257 -16.50 7.39 18.88
CA SER A 257 -17.30 6.51 19.72
C SER A 257 -16.45 5.44 20.40
N ALA A 258 -15.52 4.83 19.68
CA ALA A 258 -14.61 3.82 20.25
C ALA A 258 -13.65 4.41 21.30
N GLN A 259 -13.39 5.72 21.25
CA GLN A 259 -12.52 6.43 22.20
C GLN A 259 -13.29 7.12 23.33
N GLY A 260 -14.63 6.99 23.37
CA GLY A 260 -15.46 7.65 24.36
C GLY A 260 -15.51 9.18 24.22
N LEU A 261 -15.20 9.71 23.03
CA LEU A 261 -15.31 11.14 22.73
C LEU A 261 -16.75 11.47 22.31
N SER A 262 -17.38 12.43 22.99
CA SER A 262 -18.79 12.76 22.78
C SER A 262 -19.04 13.84 21.72
N ALA A 263 -18.10 14.77 21.53
CA ALA A 263 -18.26 15.89 20.60
C ALA A 263 -16.90 16.44 20.10
N PRO A 264 -16.08 15.63 19.38
CA PRO A 264 -14.90 16.17 18.71
C PRO A 264 -15.30 17.24 17.68
N ARG A 265 -14.51 18.30 17.57
CA ARG A 265 -14.64 19.34 16.53
C ARG A 265 -13.76 19.04 15.32
N TYR A 266 -12.63 18.38 15.56
CA TYR A 266 -11.69 18.00 14.52
C TYR A 266 -11.38 16.51 14.55
N PHE A 267 -11.14 15.95 13.37
CA PHE A 267 -10.39 14.70 13.23
C PHE A 267 -9.01 15.00 12.66
N ALA A 268 -7.95 14.50 13.29
CA ALA A 268 -6.57 14.82 12.93
C ALA A 268 -5.89 13.68 12.16
N GLU A 269 -5.32 14.01 11.00
CA GLU A 269 -4.54 13.08 10.17
C GLU A 269 -3.24 13.71 9.68
N LYS A 270 -2.18 12.91 9.53
CA LYS A 270 -1.02 13.34 8.73
C LYS A 270 -1.33 13.18 7.26
N THR A 271 -0.93 14.15 6.46
CA THR A 271 -1.14 14.15 5.02
C THR A 271 0.15 14.44 4.27
N ARG A 272 0.22 13.97 3.03
CA ARG A 272 1.17 14.50 2.07
C ARG A 272 0.59 15.78 1.45
N PRO A 273 1.42 16.70 0.94
CA PRO A 273 0.95 17.99 0.44
C PRO A 273 -0.18 17.92 -0.60
N VAL A 274 -0.10 16.94 -1.50
CA VAL A 274 -1.06 16.69 -2.59
C VAL A 274 -2.45 16.31 -2.07
N ALA A 275 -2.50 15.43 -1.08
CA ALA A 275 -3.74 14.86 -0.57
C ALA A 275 -4.55 15.84 0.27
N ALA A 276 -3.92 16.94 0.74
CA ALA A 276 -4.58 17.91 1.61
C ALA A 276 -5.51 18.88 0.87
N GLY A 277 -5.31 19.13 -0.42
CA GLY A 277 -6.14 20.08 -1.16
C GLY A 277 -7.62 19.67 -1.23
N PHE A 278 -7.89 18.39 -1.46
CA PHE A 278 -9.24 17.85 -1.57
C PHE A 278 -10.08 18.02 -0.28
N PRO A 279 -9.64 17.58 0.91
CA PRO A 279 -10.38 17.82 2.16
C PRO A 279 -10.48 19.31 2.53
N LEU A 280 -9.49 20.14 2.19
CA LEU A 280 -9.55 21.60 2.40
C LEU A 280 -10.67 22.26 1.58
N GLU A 281 -10.96 21.73 0.39
CA GLU A 281 -12.07 22.20 -0.44
C GLU A 281 -13.42 21.59 -0.01
N LEU A 282 -13.40 20.34 0.47
CA LEU A 282 -14.62 19.60 0.81
C LEU A 282 -15.30 20.04 2.11
N PHE A 283 -14.52 20.65 3.01
CA PHE A 283 -14.93 21.11 4.34
C PHE A 283 -14.55 22.59 4.52
N ALA A 284 -15.57 23.47 4.64
CA ALA A 284 -15.35 24.91 4.74
C ALA A 284 -14.54 25.33 5.99
N GLU A 285 -14.61 24.55 7.07
CA GLU A 285 -13.90 24.80 8.33
C GLU A 285 -12.69 23.87 8.53
N ALA A 286 -12.19 23.24 7.45
CA ALA A 286 -10.92 22.50 7.50
C ALA A 286 -9.76 23.39 7.99
N ARG A 287 -8.77 22.77 8.63
CA ARG A 287 -7.55 23.43 9.09
C ARG A 287 -6.34 22.62 8.67
N GLU A 288 -5.26 23.31 8.31
CA GLU A 288 -3.99 22.68 7.93
C GLU A 288 -2.84 23.25 8.77
N ILE A 289 -2.04 22.34 9.32
CA ILE A 289 -0.75 22.63 9.94
C ILE A 289 0.32 22.06 9.00
N ILE A 290 1.18 22.94 8.49
CA ILE A 290 2.37 22.54 7.74
C ILE A 290 3.50 22.37 8.76
N LEU A 291 3.85 21.13 9.07
CA LEU A 291 4.96 20.83 9.98
C LEU A 291 6.25 20.72 9.18
N VAL A 292 7.25 21.51 9.55
CA VAL A 292 8.60 21.44 8.98
C VAL A 292 9.63 21.13 10.05
N ARG A 293 10.74 20.55 9.64
CA ARG A 293 11.92 20.28 10.45
C ARG A 293 13.13 20.70 9.62
N ASP A 294 14.25 21.03 10.24
CA ASP A 294 15.52 21.18 9.54
C ASP A 294 15.75 19.93 8.67
N PHE A 295 15.77 20.11 7.35
CA PHE A 295 15.83 19.01 6.39
C PHE A 295 17.15 18.21 6.54
N ARG A 296 18.19 18.81 7.13
CA ARG A 296 19.44 18.12 7.44
C ARG A 296 19.27 17.16 8.63
N ASP A 297 18.52 17.56 9.67
CA ASP A 297 18.17 16.66 10.78
C ASP A 297 17.19 15.57 10.35
N MET A 298 16.33 15.85 9.37
CA MET A 298 15.49 14.85 8.72
C MET A 298 16.36 13.77 8.06
N VAL A 299 17.39 14.16 7.30
CA VAL A 299 18.38 13.23 6.71
C VAL A 299 19.09 12.42 7.80
N CYS A 300 19.58 13.03 8.88
CA CYS A 300 20.16 12.30 10.02
C CYS A 300 19.19 11.24 10.57
N SER A 301 17.91 11.59 10.70
CA SER A 301 16.90 10.65 11.18
C SER A 301 16.67 9.49 10.20
N ILE A 302 16.71 9.73 8.89
CA ILE A 302 16.52 8.67 7.88
C ILE A 302 17.71 7.70 7.91
N LEU A 303 18.94 8.22 7.91
CA LEU A 303 20.16 7.41 7.94
C LEU A 303 20.23 6.55 9.21
N GLU A 304 19.90 7.10 10.37
CA GLU A 304 19.88 6.35 11.63
C GLU A 304 18.81 5.24 11.66
N VAL A 305 17.60 5.51 11.15
CA VAL A 305 16.56 4.46 11.06
C VAL A 305 17.00 3.33 10.14
N ASN A 306 17.57 3.67 8.98
CA ASN A 306 18.03 2.67 8.01
C ASN A 306 19.16 1.81 8.60
N ARG A 307 20.09 2.43 9.34
CA ARG A 307 21.17 1.74 10.06
C ARG A 307 20.63 0.76 11.10
N ARG A 308 19.66 1.17 11.92
CA ARG A 308 19.04 0.30 12.95
C ARG A 308 18.26 -0.86 12.34
N ARG A 309 17.59 -0.62 11.22
CA ARG A 309 16.76 -1.63 10.54
C ARG A 309 17.57 -2.57 9.65
N GLY A 310 18.78 -2.18 9.27
CA GLY A 310 19.64 -2.95 8.35
C GLY A 310 19.18 -2.90 6.88
N PHE A 311 18.23 -2.04 6.51
CA PHE A 311 17.77 -1.84 5.14
C PHE A 311 17.39 -0.37 4.88
N LYS A 312 17.43 0.06 3.61
CA LYS A 312 17.03 1.40 3.18
C LYS A 312 15.50 1.53 3.19
N ALA A 313 14.96 2.49 3.94
CA ALA A 313 13.54 2.85 3.97
C ALA A 313 13.34 4.31 3.50
N PHE A 314 12.09 4.75 3.35
CA PHE A 314 11.74 6.04 2.73
C PHE A 314 12.24 6.10 1.28
N ASP A 315 12.44 7.30 0.74
CA ASP A 315 12.97 7.45 -0.63
C ASP A 315 14.47 7.07 -0.72
N ALA A 316 15.13 6.73 0.40
CA ALA A 316 16.53 6.34 0.42
C ALA A 316 16.83 5.07 -0.38
N VAL A 317 15.81 4.26 -0.70
CA VAL A 317 15.94 3.09 -1.60
C VAL A 317 16.43 3.48 -3.00
N HIS A 318 16.16 4.72 -3.44
CA HIS A 318 16.57 5.21 -4.76
C HIS A 318 17.95 5.88 -4.76
N ALA A 319 18.60 6.02 -3.60
CA ALA A 319 19.96 6.54 -3.50
C ALA A 319 20.94 5.38 -3.42
N ALA A 320 21.97 5.32 -4.28
CA ALA A 320 23.01 4.31 -4.17
C ALA A 320 23.90 4.59 -2.95
N THR A 321 24.19 5.87 -2.69
CA THR A 321 25.02 6.34 -1.58
C THR A 321 24.29 7.35 -0.67
N ASP A 322 24.75 7.51 0.57
CA ASP A 322 24.18 8.50 1.50
C ASP A 322 24.31 9.95 0.98
N ALA A 323 25.31 10.22 0.12
CA ALA A 323 25.51 11.54 -0.49
C ALA A 323 24.51 11.84 -1.61
N GLU A 324 23.89 10.82 -2.22
CA GLU A 324 22.84 10.98 -3.22
C GLU A 324 21.45 11.18 -2.58
N LEU A 325 21.28 10.76 -1.33
CA LEU A 325 20.00 10.83 -0.60
C LEU A 325 19.36 12.23 -0.62
N PRO A 326 20.10 13.34 -0.41
CA PRO A 326 19.48 14.67 -0.46
C PRO A 326 18.88 15.02 -1.82
N GLY A 327 19.52 14.60 -2.92
CA GLY A 327 19.01 14.80 -4.27
C GLY A 327 17.71 14.03 -4.51
N VAL A 328 17.60 12.81 -3.98
CA VAL A 328 16.36 12.03 -4.05
C VAL A 328 15.23 12.68 -3.25
N LEU A 329 15.53 13.26 -2.08
CA LEU A 329 14.54 13.89 -1.21
C LEU A 329 14.12 15.30 -1.67
N GLN A 330 14.86 15.90 -2.60
CA GLN A 330 14.70 17.28 -3.06
C GLN A 330 13.27 17.57 -3.53
N ALA A 331 12.69 16.70 -4.36
CA ALA A 331 11.34 16.88 -4.90
C ALA A 331 10.28 16.97 -3.79
N GLY A 332 10.43 16.20 -2.71
CA GLY A 332 9.52 16.27 -1.56
C GLY A 332 9.65 17.59 -0.79
N VAL A 333 10.88 18.08 -0.64
CA VAL A 333 11.16 19.37 0.03
C VAL A 333 10.62 20.54 -0.78
N GLU A 334 10.84 20.52 -2.11
CA GLU A 334 10.31 21.52 -3.03
C GLU A 334 8.77 21.54 -3.01
N LEU A 335 8.13 20.38 -2.95
CA LEU A 335 6.67 20.28 -2.84
C LEU A 335 6.14 20.92 -1.54
N ILE A 336 6.83 20.73 -0.41
CA ILE A 336 6.47 21.40 0.86
C ILE A 336 6.64 22.92 0.77
N LEU A 337 7.72 23.38 0.16
CA LEU A 337 7.97 24.80 -0.05
C LEU A 337 6.89 25.43 -0.94
N ALA A 338 6.59 24.80 -2.08
CA ALA A 338 5.53 25.22 -2.99
C ALA A 338 4.17 25.26 -2.30
N THR A 339 3.82 24.20 -1.57
CA THR A 339 2.56 24.12 -0.80
C THR A 339 2.44 25.24 0.24
N THR A 340 3.53 25.58 0.91
CA THR A 340 3.52 26.67 1.90
C THR A 340 3.28 28.03 1.25
N ARG A 341 3.81 28.25 0.05
CA ARG A 341 3.61 29.49 -0.72
C ARG A 341 2.19 29.62 -1.24
N THR A 342 1.57 28.52 -1.67
CA THR A 342 0.23 28.52 -2.27
C THR A 342 -0.89 28.43 -1.24
N ARG A 343 -0.58 28.13 0.03
CA ARG A 343 -1.58 27.99 1.12
C ARG A 343 -1.30 28.93 2.30
N PRO A 344 -1.50 30.26 2.14
CA PRO A 344 -1.24 31.23 3.21
C PRO A 344 -2.18 31.10 4.42
N GLY A 345 -3.30 30.38 4.29
CA GLY A 345 -4.23 30.09 5.40
C GLY A 345 -3.76 28.97 6.34
N SER A 346 -2.70 28.25 5.99
CA SER A 346 -2.17 27.12 6.75
C SER A 346 -1.17 27.58 7.81
N LEU A 347 -1.19 26.94 8.97
CA LEU A 347 -0.29 27.28 10.07
C LEU A 347 1.05 26.55 9.90
N VAL A 348 2.13 27.30 9.67
CA VAL A 348 3.49 26.72 9.64
C VAL A 348 4.02 26.56 11.07
N VAL A 349 4.44 25.34 11.40
CA VAL A 349 5.06 24.98 12.69
C VAL A 349 6.42 24.34 12.42
N ARG A 350 7.47 24.84 13.09
CA ARG A 350 8.79 24.21 13.09
C ARG A 350 8.86 23.20 14.22
N TYR A 351 9.36 22.00 13.93
CA TYR A 351 9.56 20.94 14.91
C TYR A 351 10.48 21.40 16.05
N GLU A 352 11.51 22.18 15.74
CA GLU A 352 12.46 22.72 16.70
C GLU A 352 11.76 23.63 17.71
N ASP A 353 10.92 24.55 17.25
CA ASP A 353 10.13 25.42 18.14
C ASP A 353 9.17 24.60 19.01
N LEU A 354 8.57 23.54 18.46
CA LEU A 354 7.67 22.65 19.19
C LEU A 354 8.41 21.87 20.30
N VAL A 355 9.68 21.54 20.09
CA VAL A 355 10.51 20.83 21.07
C VAL A 355 11.08 21.78 22.13
N GLU A 356 11.54 22.97 21.72
CA GLU A 356 12.15 23.95 22.61
C GLU A 356 11.12 24.71 23.44
N GLN A 357 9.95 25.01 22.85
CA GLN A 357 8.92 25.86 23.46
C GLN A 357 7.52 25.23 23.29
N PRO A 358 7.31 23.98 23.77
CA PRO A 358 6.11 23.20 23.50
C PRO A 358 4.82 23.90 23.94
N GLU A 359 4.79 24.51 25.13
CA GLU A 359 3.60 25.19 25.65
C GLU A 359 3.21 26.40 24.78
N ARG A 360 4.19 27.22 24.38
CA ARG A 360 3.94 28.41 23.54
C ARG A 360 3.45 28.01 22.15
N ILE A 361 4.07 26.99 21.54
CA ILE A 361 3.68 26.53 20.21
C ILE A 361 2.33 25.84 20.25
N LEU A 362 2.05 25.02 21.27
CA LEU A 362 0.75 24.38 21.42
C LEU A 362 -0.36 25.41 21.68
N ALA A 363 -0.12 26.45 22.48
CA ALA A 363 -1.06 27.56 22.65
C ALA A 363 -1.39 28.26 21.32
N ARG A 364 -0.37 28.52 20.49
CA ARG A 364 -0.54 29.10 19.15
C ARG A 364 -1.33 28.17 18.22
N VAL A 365 -1.07 26.87 18.26
CA VAL A 365 -1.81 25.87 17.47
C VAL A 365 -3.27 25.83 17.90
N LEU A 366 -3.55 25.72 19.20
CA LEU A 366 -4.92 25.68 19.72
C LEU A 366 -5.69 26.98 19.42
N ALA A 367 -5.03 28.14 19.51
CA ALA A 367 -5.64 29.40 19.09
C ALA A 367 -5.99 29.42 17.60
N TYR A 368 -5.13 28.90 16.72
CA TYR A 368 -5.42 28.76 15.29
C TYR A 368 -6.59 27.81 14.99
N LEU A 369 -6.81 26.80 15.84
CA LEU A 369 -7.92 25.86 15.73
C LEU A 369 -9.23 26.39 16.36
N ASP A 370 -9.23 27.62 16.87
CA ASP A 370 -10.32 28.19 17.66
C ASP A 370 -10.66 27.30 18.88
N LEU A 371 -9.64 26.68 19.48
CA LEU A 371 -9.66 25.83 20.67
C LEU A 371 -8.78 26.43 21.78
N ALA A 372 -8.68 27.76 21.84
CA ALA A 372 -7.85 28.43 22.84
C ALA A 372 -8.21 27.92 24.25
N ASP A 373 -7.20 27.43 24.96
CA ASP A 373 -7.35 26.75 26.23
C ASP A 373 -6.43 27.33 27.29
N ASP A 374 -6.72 27.03 28.55
CA ASP A 374 -5.90 27.53 29.65
C ASP A 374 -4.51 26.85 29.70
N PRO A 375 -3.50 27.51 30.28
CA PRO A 375 -2.16 26.94 30.42
C PRO A 375 -2.15 25.58 31.14
N ALA A 376 -3.06 25.34 32.09
CA ALA A 376 -3.09 24.09 32.84
C ALA A 376 -3.51 22.91 31.95
N ARG A 377 -4.46 23.09 31.02
CA ARG A 377 -4.82 22.06 30.05
C ARG A 377 -3.68 21.78 29.09
N ILE A 378 -2.98 22.81 28.61
CA ILE A 378 -1.81 22.66 27.72
C ILE A 378 -0.74 21.82 28.42
N THR A 379 -0.41 22.15 29.67
CA THR A 379 0.53 21.35 30.48
C THR A 379 0.00 19.92 30.69
N ALA A 380 -1.30 19.72 30.91
CA ALA A 380 -1.89 18.38 31.07
C ALA A 380 -1.80 17.55 29.78
N MET A 381 -2.06 18.14 28.60
CA MET A 381 -1.91 17.49 27.30
C MET A 381 -0.46 17.02 27.08
N LEU A 382 0.52 17.89 27.35
CA LEU A 382 1.94 17.55 27.22
C LEU A 382 2.34 16.46 28.21
N THR A 383 1.86 16.54 29.47
CA THR A 383 2.13 15.53 30.50
C THR A 383 1.59 14.17 30.09
N ALA A 384 0.34 14.10 29.60
CA ALA A 384 -0.26 12.87 29.12
C ALA A 384 0.52 12.28 27.94
N ALA A 385 0.96 13.12 27.00
CA ALA A 385 1.70 12.72 25.81
C ALA A 385 3.11 12.16 26.07
N ILE A 386 3.74 12.50 27.21
CA ILE A 386 5.11 12.04 27.54
C ILE A 386 5.13 10.61 28.09
N THR A 387 3.99 10.07 28.53
CA THR A 387 3.90 8.72 29.11
C THR A 387 4.41 7.66 28.11
N PRO A 388 5.55 7.00 28.36
CA PRO A 388 6.16 6.10 27.38
C PRO A 388 5.28 4.87 27.13
N THR A 389 5.06 4.55 25.86
CA THR A 389 4.50 3.26 25.44
C THR A 389 5.56 2.45 24.68
N ALA A 390 5.46 1.12 24.70
CA ALA A 390 6.40 0.25 23.98
C ALA A 390 6.52 0.61 22.48
N SER A 391 5.40 0.97 21.85
CA SER A 391 5.35 1.39 20.44
C SER A 391 6.09 2.71 20.15
N MET A 392 6.15 3.64 21.12
CA MET A 392 6.91 4.88 20.97
C MET A 392 8.42 4.64 20.93
N ALA A 393 8.93 3.64 21.65
CA ALA A 393 10.36 3.34 21.73
C ALA A 393 10.94 2.89 20.37
N GLU A 394 10.19 2.11 19.60
CA GLU A 394 10.61 1.61 18.27
C GLU A 394 10.69 2.70 17.19
N HIS A 395 9.98 3.82 17.37
CA HIS A 395 9.86 4.88 16.36
C HIS A 395 10.77 6.09 16.61
N ARG A 396 11.35 6.20 17.80
CA ARG A 396 12.30 7.27 18.17
C ARG A 396 13.72 6.91 17.74
N THR A 397 14.43 7.88 17.18
CA THR A 397 15.86 7.78 16.85
C THR A 397 16.77 8.27 17.97
N THR A 398 16.23 9.01 18.93
CA THR A 398 16.95 9.58 20.06
C THR A 398 16.14 9.38 21.34
N ASP A 399 16.83 9.32 22.48
CA ASP A 399 16.19 9.05 23.79
C ASP A 399 15.22 10.17 24.19
N THR A 400 15.52 11.41 23.78
CA THR A 400 14.65 12.58 23.98
C THR A 400 14.42 13.34 22.67
N ALA A 401 13.34 14.14 22.62
CA ALA A 401 13.03 14.97 21.47
C ALA A 401 14.07 16.10 21.27
N GLN A 402 14.65 16.60 22.37
CA GLN A 402 15.68 17.64 22.37
C GLN A 402 16.97 17.18 21.71
N LEU A 403 17.38 15.92 21.94
CA LEU A 403 18.54 15.32 21.28
C LEU A 403 18.36 15.11 19.77
N SER A 404 17.13 15.30 19.26
CA SER A 404 16.84 15.22 17.83
C SER A 404 17.16 16.52 17.08
N VAL A 405 17.39 17.64 17.77
CA VAL A 405 17.58 18.97 17.15
C VAL A 405 19.08 19.26 17.00
N GLY A 406 19.50 19.67 15.80
CA GLY A 406 20.86 20.09 15.48
C GLY A 406 21.89 18.97 15.33
N ARG A 407 21.46 17.71 15.19
CA ARG A 407 22.31 16.52 14.98
C ARG A 407 23.17 16.64 13.74
N TRP A 408 22.65 17.28 12.70
CA TRP A 408 23.33 17.41 11.42
C TRP A 408 24.70 18.09 11.51
N ARG A 409 24.92 18.94 12.52
CA ARG A 409 26.20 19.64 12.72
C ARG A 409 27.36 18.71 13.07
N THR A 410 27.05 17.54 13.65
CA THR A 410 28.05 16.60 14.15
C THR A 410 27.94 15.22 13.51
N GLU A 411 26.78 14.86 12.97
CA GLU A 411 26.52 13.50 12.49
C GLU A 411 26.54 13.33 10.97
N LEU A 412 26.38 14.40 10.18
CA LEU A 412 26.46 14.29 8.73
C LEU A 412 27.92 14.38 8.26
N GLU A 413 28.32 13.40 7.45
CA GLU A 413 29.57 13.46 6.71
C GLU A 413 29.60 14.72 5.81
N PRO A 414 30.76 15.38 5.61
CA PRO A 414 30.85 16.62 4.85
C PRO A 414 30.25 16.57 3.45
N ALA A 415 30.37 15.42 2.76
CA ALA A 415 29.79 15.22 1.44
C ALA A 415 28.25 15.20 1.46
N VAL A 416 27.65 14.57 2.48
CA VAL A 416 26.18 14.51 2.64
C VAL A 416 25.65 15.89 3.05
N LEU A 417 26.36 16.60 3.92
CA LEU A 417 26.00 17.97 4.30
C LEU A 417 26.01 18.91 3.08
N ALA A 418 27.07 18.87 2.26
CA ALA A 418 27.16 19.66 1.04
C ALA A 418 26.02 19.33 0.06
N ALA A 419 25.67 18.04 -0.08
CA ALA A 419 24.53 17.63 -0.89
C ALA A 419 23.20 18.15 -0.33
N CYS A 420 23.00 18.19 1.00
CA CYS A 420 21.83 18.81 1.63
C CYS A 420 21.76 20.31 1.36
N GLU A 421 22.87 21.04 1.49
CA GLU A 421 22.91 22.49 1.22
C GLU A 421 22.60 22.81 -0.24
N SER A 422 23.09 21.97 -1.15
CA SER A 422 22.79 22.08 -2.59
C SER A 422 21.32 21.77 -2.90
N ALA A 423 20.77 20.68 -2.35
CA ALA A 423 19.43 20.21 -2.66
C ALA A 423 18.33 21.03 -1.97
N PHE A 424 18.57 21.53 -0.75
CA PHE A 424 17.53 22.13 0.09
C PHE A 424 17.72 23.63 0.35
N GLY A 425 18.72 24.28 -0.25
CA GLY A 425 19.15 25.63 0.11
C GLY A 425 18.04 26.69 0.11
N GLU A 426 17.15 26.67 -0.89
CA GLU A 426 16.00 27.58 -0.95
C GLU A 426 15.02 27.34 0.21
N ALA A 427 14.67 26.08 0.47
CA ALA A 427 13.75 25.71 1.54
C ALA A 427 14.35 25.98 2.93
N LEU A 428 15.65 25.69 3.13
CA LEU A 428 16.38 26.02 4.35
C LEU A 428 16.34 27.53 4.63
N THR A 429 16.53 28.35 3.60
CA THR A 429 16.43 29.81 3.75
C THR A 429 15.00 30.24 4.07
N PHE A 430 14.02 29.74 3.33
CA PHE A 430 12.62 30.10 3.46
C PHE A 430 12.04 29.79 4.86
N PHE A 431 12.37 28.62 5.43
CA PHE A 431 11.90 28.22 6.76
C PHE A 431 12.80 28.71 7.92
N GLY A 432 13.85 29.48 7.61
CA GLY A 432 14.72 30.09 8.62
C GLY A 432 15.73 29.13 9.26
N TYR A 433 16.22 28.15 8.50
CA TYR A 433 17.27 27.20 8.89
C TYR A 433 18.65 27.52 8.30
N ALA A 434 18.75 28.49 7.39
CA ALA A 434 20.04 28.91 6.83
C ALA A 434 20.95 29.50 7.93
N GLU A 435 22.19 29.00 8.03
CA GLU A 435 23.19 29.62 8.90
C GLU A 435 23.80 30.87 8.23
N PRO A 436 24.23 31.89 9.00
CA PRO A 436 24.99 33.01 8.45
C PRO A 436 26.30 32.49 7.85
N ARG A 437 26.53 32.71 6.55
CA ARG A 437 27.81 32.34 5.90
C ARG A 437 28.97 33.11 6.56
N VAL A 438 29.81 32.41 7.33
CA VAL A 438 31.14 32.90 7.71
C VAL A 438 32.11 32.55 6.57
N PRO A 439 32.95 33.48 6.07
CA PRO A 439 33.88 33.19 4.97
C PRO A 439 34.86 32.07 5.35
N ALA A 440 35.04 31.10 4.47
CA ALA A 440 35.88 29.92 4.70
C ALA A 440 37.35 30.31 4.95
N VAL A 441 37.91 29.85 6.08
CA VAL A 441 39.36 29.88 6.34
C VAL A 441 39.96 28.53 5.91
N ALA A 442 41.05 28.61 5.16
CA ALA A 442 41.70 27.51 4.46
C ALA A 442 42.11 26.33 5.37
N ALA A 443 41.93 25.12 4.84
CA ALA A 443 42.27 23.85 5.46
C ALA A 443 43.77 23.72 5.76
N THR A 444 44.10 23.14 6.92
CA THR A 444 45.42 22.53 7.19
C THR A 444 45.22 21.08 7.60
N SER A 445 45.99 20.21 6.96
CA SER A 445 45.87 18.75 7.02
C SER A 445 46.20 18.16 8.39
N ARG A 446 45.53 17.07 8.78
CA ARG A 446 46.06 16.14 9.78
C ARG A 446 45.81 14.69 9.38
N ALA A 447 46.84 13.87 9.56
CA ALA A 447 47.00 12.49 9.10
C ALA A 447 46.18 11.46 9.92
N PRO A 448 45.93 10.25 9.39
CA PRO A 448 45.02 9.27 10.00
C PRO A 448 45.69 8.45 11.12
N MET A 449 44.95 8.22 12.21
CA MET A 449 45.31 7.29 13.29
C MET A 449 44.60 5.96 13.12
N THR A 450 45.35 4.87 13.28
CA THR A 450 44.92 3.47 13.32
C THR A 450 44.17 3.11 14.62
N PRO A 451 43.20 2.18 14.59
CA PRO A 451 42.50 1.73 15.79
C PRO A 451 43.22 0.55 16.48
N ALA A 452 43.28 0.60 17.82
CA ALA A 452 43.70 -0.49 18.69
C ALA A 452 42.49 -1.32 19.17
N PRO A 453 42.65 -2.62 19.52
CA PRO A 453 41.55 -3.50 19.89
C PRO A 453 41.23 -3.43 21.39
N ILE A 454 39.97 -3.66 21.75
CA ILE A 454 39.55 -3.89 23.14
C ILE A 454 39.01 -5.31 23.27
N THR A 455 39.75 -6.13 24.01
CA THR A 455 39.37 -7.43 24.55
C THR A 455 38.51 -7.32 25.82
N ALA A 456 37.71 -8.35 26.02
CA ALA A 456 36.78 -8.64 27.12
C ALA A 456 37.27 -8.36 28.55
N GLN A 457 36.33 -7.99 29.45
CA GLN A 457 36.10 -8.69 30.74
C GLN A 457 35.01 -8.00 31.59
N LEU A 458 33.91 -8.72 31.90
CA LEU A 458 33.60 -9.29 33.22
C LEU A 458 32.10 -9.46 33.48
N ALA A 459 31.79 -10.68 33.91
CA ALA A 459 30.53 -11.12 34.46
C ALA A 459 30.21 -10.46 35.80
N SER A 460 28.92 -10.32 36.11
CA SER A 460 28.23 -10.82 37.32
C SER A 460 27.03 -9.93 37.65
N ASN A 461 25.83 -10.51 37.61
CA ASN A 461 24.90 -10.50 38.74
C ASN A 461 23.64 -11.29 38.39
N SER A 462 23.61 -12.51 38.89
CA SER A 462 22.42 -13.32 39.09
C SER A 462 21.95 -13.15 40.53
N ALA A 463 20.71 -12.74 40.76
CA ALA A 463 19.92 -13.14 41.93
C ALA A 463 18.42 -12.78 41.76
N GLY A 464 17.61 -13.83 41.62
CA GLY A 464 16.33 -14.09 42.30
C GLY A 464 15.27 -12.98 42.46
N GLY A 465 14.08 -13.26 41.92
CA GLY A 465 12.83 -12.60 42.30
C GLY A 465 11.63 -13.36 41.75
N GLU A 466 10.70 -13.74 42.62
CA GLU A 466 9.69 -14.78 42.44
C GLU A 466 8.47 -14.42 41.57
N ARG A 467 7.73 -15.50 41.27
CA ARG A 467 6.42 -15.59 40.61
C ARG A 467 5.40 -14.56 41.14
N GLY A 468 4.68 -13.94 40.20
CA GLY A 468 3.41 -13.26 40.45
C GLY A 468 2.45 -13.54 39.30
N ALA A 469 1.45 -14.40 39.55
CA ALA A 469 0.34 -14.67 38.65
C ALA A 469 -0.61 -13.47 38.62
N ALA A 470 -1.07 -13.06 37.43
CA ALA A 470 -2.15 -12.09 37.30
C ALA A 470 -3.02 -12.40 36.06
N ALA A 471 -4.20 -12.97 36.38
CA ALA A 471 -5.51 -12.72 35.77
C ALA A 471 -5.63 -12.69 34.23
N THR A 472 -6.02 -13.83 33.67
CA THR A 472 -6.80 -13.92 32.42
C THR A 472 -8.20 -13.36 32.64
N ALA A 473 -8.52 -12.24 32.00
CA ALA A 473 -9.89 -11.76 31.86
C ALA A 473 -10.51 -12.42 30.61
N SER A 474 -11.42 -13.37 30.83
CA SER A 474 -12.17 -14.03 29.78
C SER A 474 -13.21 -13.05 29.19
N LEU A 475 -13.08 -12.71 27.91
CA LEU A 475 -14.19 -12.18 27.12
C LEU A 475 -15.12 -13.35 26.75
N GLU A 476 -16.32 -13.39 27.31
CA GLU A 476 -17.39 -14.26 26.84
C GLU A 476 -17.86 -13.82 25.45
N PHE A 477 -17.41 -14.52 24.41
CA PHE A 477 -18.03 -14.44 23.09
C PHE A 477 -19.27 -15.34 23.05
N VAL A 478 -20.35 -14.75 22.54
CA VAL A 478 -21.66 -15.35 22.24
C VAL A 478 -21.54 -16.80 21.81
N THR A 479 -22.07 -17.72 22.63
CA THR A 479 -22.21 -19.14 22.29
C THR A 479 -23.25 -19.27 21.17
N SER A 480 -22.79 -19.65 19.97
CA SER A 480 -23.71 -20.16 18.96
C SER A 480 -24.26 -21.51 19.43
N ALA A 481 -25.56 -21.73 19.23
CA ALA A 481 -26.33 -22.87 19.74
C ALA A 481 -25.87 -24.26 19.21
N ASP A 482 -24.86 -24.32 18.34
CA ASP A 482 -24.46 -25.52 17.61
C ASP A 482 -23.19 -26.21 18.15
N GLY A 483 -22.50 -25.66 19.15
CA GLY A 483 -21.24 -26.24 19.65
C GLY A 483 -20.08 -26.27 18.63
N ARG A 484 -20.26 -25.69 17.45
CA ARG A 484 -19.28 -25.65 16.35
C ARG A 484 -18.12 -24.68 16.60
N LEU A 485 -18.39 -23.53 17.20
CA LEU A 485 -17.36 -22.51 17.49
C LEU A 485 -16.31 -22.99 18.52
N PRO A 486 -16.71 -23.59 19.66
CA PRO A 486 -15.75 -24.08 20.65
C PRO A 486 -14.82 -25.17 20.13
N ALA A 487 -15.26 -26.06 19.24
CA ALA A 487 -14.42 -27.14 18.70
C ALA A 487 -13.31 -26.65 17.75
N VAL A 488 -13.58 -25.57 17.00
CA VAL A 488 -12.61 -24.97 16.07
C VAL A 488 -11.67 -23.99 16.78
N LEU A 489 -12.17 -23.31 17.82
CA LEU A 489 -11.43 -22.31 18.61
C LEU A 489 -10.73 -22.87 19.86
N ALA A 490 -10.98 -24.12 20.27
CA ALA A 490 -10.31 -24.73 21.41
C ALA A 490 -8.78 -24.73 21.21
N HIS A 491 -8.08 -24.24 22.22
CA HIS A 491 -6.62 -24.07 22.30
C HIS A 491 -5.84 -25.27 21.71
N THR A 492 -4.70 -24.95 21.10
CA THR A 492 -3.76 -25.86 20.43
C THR A 492 -2.98 -26.80 21.38
N ASP A 493 -3.62 -27.32 22.43
CA ASP A 493 -3.08 -28.39 23.27
C ASP A 493 -3.25 -29.77 22.62
N VAL A 494 -3.13 -29.83 21.29
CA VAL A 494 -3.16 -31.07 20.54
C VAL A 494 -1.74 -31.64 20.54
N ARG A 495 -1.52 -32.70 21.33
CA ARG A 495 -0.23 -33.40 21.35
C ARG A 495 0.01 -34.05 19.99
N VAL A 496 1.05 -33.64 19.29
CA VAL A 496 1.46 -34.20 17.99
C VAL A 496 2.61 -35.18 18.14
N ASP A 497 2.75 -36.07 17.16
CA ASP A 497 3.93 -36.91 17.03
C ASP A 497 5.11 -36.05 16.54
N GLU A 498 6.16 -35.99 17.35
CA GLU A 498 7.36 -35.18 17.11
C GLU A 498 8.43 -35.94 16.31
N THR A 499 8.17 -37.18 15.90
CA THR A 499 9.12 -37.98 15.11
C THR A 499 9.38 -37.29 13.78
N ILE A 500 10.67 -37.07 13.47
CA ILE A 500 11.14 -36.49 12.22
C ILE A 500 11.78 -37.60 11.38
N SER A 501 11.44 -37.65 10.09
CA SER A 501 12.11 -38.57 9.16
C SER A 501 13.60 -38.24 9.08
N PRO A 502 14.50 -39.23 9.03
CA PRO A 502 15.93 -38.97 8.80
C PRO A 502 16.20 -38.25 7.46
N ASP A 503 15.29 -38.38 6.49
CA ASP A 503 15.39 -37.79 5.15
C ASP A 503 14.68 -36.42 5.02
N GLU A 504 14.22 -35.85 6.14
CA GLU A 504 13.56 -34.55 6.19
C GLU A 504 14.57 -33.40 6.18
N ALA A 505 14.66 -32.71 5.04
CA ALA A 505 15.59 -31.61 4.83
C ALA A 505 15.14 -30.30 5.50
N MET A 506 13.83 -30.09 5.68
CA MET A 506 13.27 -28.80 6.12
C MET A 506 13.36 -28.56 7.63
N SER A 507 13.73 -29.58 8.41
CA SER A 507 13.88 -29.43 9.86
C SER A 507 15.13 -28.62 10.22
N HIS A 508 16.21 -28.73 9.44
CA HIS A 508 17.52 -28.10 9.69
C HIS A 508 18.01 -28.17 11.16
N GLY A 509 17.58 -29.19 11.93
CA GLY A 509 17.88 -29.32 13.36
C GLY A 509 16.99 -28.47 14.30
N ASP A 510 16.11 -27.62 13.78
CA ASP A 510 15.09 -26.87 14.52
C ASP A 510 13.73 -27.58 14.47
N VAL A 511 13.57 -28.60 15.31
CA VAL A 511 12.32 -29.37 15.42
C VAL A 511 11.17 -28.47 15.90
N ALA A 512 11.43 -27.54 16.82
CA ALA A 512 10.40 -26.66 17.35
C ALA A 512 9.85 -25.71 16.27
N GLY A 513 10.71 -25.08 15.48
CA GLY A 513 10.31 -24.26 14.34
C GLY A 513 9.58 -25.07 13.27
N TYR A 514 10.06 -26.27 12.97
CA TYR A 514 9.39 -27.19 12.03
C TYR A 514 7.96 -27.52 12.47
N LEU A 515 7.77 -27.84 13.76
CA LEU A 515 6.45 -28.11 14.35
C LEU A 515 5.56 -26.85 14.37
N ALA A 516 6.11 -25.68 14.71
CA ALA A 516 5.38 -24.41 14.71
C ALA A 516 4.85 -24.04 13.31
N VAL A 517 5.62 -24.31 12.25
CA VAL A 517 5.14 -24.12 10.86
C VAL A 517 3.96 -25.05 10.57
N GLY A 518 4.02 -26.32 11.00
CA GLY A 518 2.90 -27.26 10.90
C GLY A 518 1.67 -26.81 11.69
N GLU A 519 1.85 -26.31 12.92
CA GLU A 519 0.77 -25.77 13.74
C GLU A 519 0.07 -24.59 13.04
N SER A 520 0.86 -23.70 12.41
CA SER A 520 0.30 -22.56 11.68
C SER A 520 -0.54 -22.97 10.47
N ALA A 521 -0.21 -24.10 9.80
CA ALA A 521 -1.07 -24.67 8.76
C ALA A 521 -2.41 -25.15 9.34
N LEU A 522 -2.39 -25.84 10.49
CA LEU A 522 -3.62 -26.28 11.16
C LEU A 522 -4.52 -25.09 11.55
N LYS A 523 -3.93 -23.98 12.02
CA LYS A 523 -4.67 -22.74 12.32
C LYS A 523 -5.35 -22.18 11.06
N ALA A 524 -4.64 -22.15 9.94
CA ALA A 524 -5.19 -21.70 8.66
C ALA A 524 -6.34 -22.60 8.17
N ILE A 525 -6.17 -23.92 8.26
CA ILE A 525 -7.20 -24.91 7.91
C ILE A 525 -8.45 -24.76 8.77
N ARG A 526 -8.29 -24.60 10.09
CA ARG A 526 -9.42 -24.39 11.00
C ARG A 526 -10.19 -23.11 10.69
N LEU A 527 -9.49 -22.02 10.40
CA LEU A 527 -10.11 -20.76 9.98
C LEU A 527 -10.87 -20.92 8.66
N ALA A 528 -10.29 -21.64 7.69
CA ALA A 528 -10.95 -21.95 6.41
C ALA A 528 -12.23 -22.77 6.61
N LEU A 529 -12.19 -23.85 7.42
CA LEU A 529 -13.36 -24.67 7.73
C LEU A 529 -14.46 -23.87 8.44
N LEU A 530 -14.08 -23.01 9.39
CA LEU A 530 -15.01 -22.13 10.11
C LEU A 530 -15.68 -21.13 9.16
N ALA A 531 -14.89 -20.44 8.33
CA ALA A 531 -15.40 -19.48 7.36
C ALA A 531 -16.28 -20.16 6.29
N ALA A 532 -15.95 -21.39 5.90
CA ALA A 532 -16.75 -22.19 4.97
C ALA A 532 -18.07 -22.67 5.59
N ARG A 533 -18.16 -22.69 6.93
CA ARG A 533 -19.19 -23.41 7.69
C ARG A 533 -19.25 -24.89 7.30
N ALA A 534 -18.09 -25.48 7.06
CA ALA A 534 -17.95 -26.88 6.71
C ALA A 534 -18.05 -27.76 7.96
N PRO A 535 -18.58 -28.99 7.86
CA PRO A 535 -18.46 -29.98 8.94
C PRO A 535 -16.98 -30.37 9.13
N LEU A 536 -16.69 -31.07 10.23
CA LEU A 536 -15.37 -31.69 10.40
C LEU A 536 -15.14 -32.69 9.25
N PRO A 537 -13.94 -32.69 8.63
CA PRO A 537 -13.69 -33.51 7.45
C PRO A 537 -13.54 -34.99 7.82
N ALA A 538 -14.14 -35.88 7.02
CA ALA A 538 -13.97 -37.32 7.18
C ALA A 538 -12.85 -37.85 6.27
N HIS A 539 -12.69 -37.28 5.08
CA HIS A 539 -11.61 -37.60 4.15
C HIS A 539 -10.74 -36.37 3.89
N VAL A 540 -9.45 -36.47 4.23
CA VAL A 540 -8.48 -35.37 4.14
C VAL A 540 -7.33 -35.77 3.24
N LEU A 541 -6.98 -34.89 2.30
CA LEU A 541 -5.79 -35.01 1.46
C LEU A 541 -4.76 -33.94 1.84
N ASP A 542 -3.54 -34.37 2.15
CA ASP A 542 -2.34 -33.53 2.22
C ASP A 542 -1.58 -33.71 0.91
N PHE A 543 -1.71 -32.76 -0.02
CA PHE A 543 -1.11 -32.81 -1.36
C PHE A 543 0.19 -32.01 -1.35
N GLY A 544 1.31 -32.69 -1.66
CA GLY A 544 2.66 -32.21 -1.35
C GLY A 544 3.02 -32.48 0.11
N CYS A 545 2.73 -33.69 0.61
CA CYS A 545 2.80 -33.97 2.04
C CYS A 545 4.22 -34.00 2.62
N GLY A 546 5.26 -34.16 1.78
CA GLY A 546 6.64 -34.40 2.22
C GLY A 546 6.72 -35.51 3.27
N HIS A 547 7.50 -35.29 4.33
CA HIS A 547 7.56 -36.18 5.51
C HIS A 547 6.54 -35.79 6.60
N GLY A 548 5.44 -35.18 6.19
CA GLY A 548 4.25 -34.98 7.03
C GLY A 548 4.38 -33.84 8.04
N ARG A 549 5.04 -32.73 7.68
CA ARG A 549 5.10 -31.51 8.53
C ARG A 549 3.72 -31.06 8.98
N VAL A 550 2.75 -31.07 8.04
CA VAL A 550 1.36 -30.68 8.29
C VAL A 550 0.52 -31.91 8.65
N MET A 551 0.73 -33.06 8.00
CA MET A 551 -0.03 -34.29 8.27
C MET A 551 -0.11 -34.71 9.73
N ARG A 552 0.97 -34.57 10.52
CA ARG A 552 0.94 -34.87 11.96
C ARG A 552 -0.09 -34.05 12.73
N TRP A 553 -0.27 -32.80 12.33
CA TRP A 553 -1.25 -31.89 12.92
C TRP A 553 -2.66 -32.24 12.45
N LEU A 554 -2.82 -32.63 11.17
CA LEU A 554 -4.08 -33.14 10.65
C LEU A 554 -4.52 -34.42 11.37
N ARG A 555 -3.59 -35.36 11.60
CA ARG A 555 -3.87 -36.61 12.34
C ARG A 555 -4.29 -36.33 13.76
N ALA A 556 -3.61 -35.42 14.44
CA ALA A 556 -3.91 -35.14 15.83
C ALA A 556 -5.21 -34.31 15.98
N ALA A 557 -5.53 -33.44 15.02
CA ALA A 557 -6.75 -32.64 15.03
C ALA A 557 -8.00 -33.39 14.54
N PHE A 558 -7.82 -34.35 13.63
CA PHE A 558 -8.90 -35.15 13.02
C PHE A 558 -8.58 -36.65 13.16
N PRO A 559 -8.60 -37.20 14.39
CA PRO A 559 -8.16 -38.57 14.65
C PRO A 559 -8.97 -39.62 13.88
N ASP A 560 -10.27 -39.36 13.69
CA ASP A 560 -11.19 -40.26 13.00
C ASP A 560 -11.19 -40.08 11.47
N ALA A 561 -10.48 -39.08 10.94
CA ALA A 561 -10.43 -38.85 9.51
C ALA A 561 -9.50 -39.86 8.82
N ARG A 562 -9.90 -40.29 7.60
CA ARG A 562 -8.99 -40.98 6.69
C ARG A 562 -8.08 -39.94 6.04
N LEU A 563 -6.79 -40.04 6.35
CA LEU A 563 -5.76 -39.17 5.78
C LEU A 563 -5.15 -39.83 4.54
N THR A 564 -5.02 -39.07 3.47
CA THR A 564 -4.21 -39.43 2.30
C THR A 564 -3.04 -38.46 2.19
N GLY A 565 -1.83 -38.97 1.98
CA GLY A 565 -0.64 -38.19 1.68
C GLY A 565 -0.19 -38.44 0.25
N ALA A 566 -0.08 -37.38 -0.55
CA ALA A 566 0.41 -37.46 -1.93
C ALA A 566 1.67 -36.61 -2.10
N ASP A 567 2.74 -37.19 -2.62
CA ASP A 567 3.98 -36.47 -2.91
C ASP A 567 4.79 -37.17 -4.01
N ILE A 568 5.69 -36.45 -4.67
CA ILE A 568 6.66 -37.03 -5.61
C ILE A 568 7.76 -37.80 -4.86
N ARG A 569 8.03 -37.43 -3.61
CA ARG A 569 9.00 -38.09 -2.73
C ARG A 569 8.40 -39.32 -2.08
N SER A 570 8.63 -40.49 -2.67
CA SER A 570 8.12 -41.76 -2.16
C SER A 570 8.57 -42.06 -0.73
N ASP A 571 9.77 -41.63 -0.33
CA ASP A 571 10.27 -41.76 1.04
C ASP A 571 9.43 -40.96 2.06
N GLY A 572 8.95 -39.77 1.66
CA GLY A 572 8.05 -38.95 2.46
C GLY A 572 6.65 -39.55 2.60
N VAL A 573 6.10 -40.04 1.48
CA VAL A 573 4.81 -40.75 1.45
C VAL A 573 4.86 -42.00 2.34
N ASP A 574 5.92 -42.78 2.23
CA ASP A 574 6.15 -43.98 3.03
C ASP A 574 6.27 -43.68 4.52
N PHE A 575 6.97 -42.60 4.89
CA PHE A 575 7.04 -42.13 6.27
C PHE A 575 5.66 -41.75 6.79
N CYS A 576 4.89 -40.99 6.00
CA CYS A 576 3.54 -40.58 6.36
C CYS A 576 2.59 -41.78 6.58
N ALA A 577 2.66 -42.78 5.70
CA ALA A 577 1.86 -43.99 5.81
C ALA A 577 2.19 -44.78 7.09
N ARG A 578 3.48 -44.94 7.42
CA ARG A 578 3.92 -45.67 8.62
C ARG A 578 3.64 -44.92 9.93
N THR A 579 3.94 -43.62 9.97
CA THR A 579 3.90 -42.83 11.21
C THR A 579 2.51 -42.29 11.53
N PHE A 580 1.76 -41.88 10.50
CA PHE A 580 0.46 -41.21 10.68
C PHE A 580 -0.73 -42.05 10.20
N ALA A 581 -0.51 -43.34 9.88
CA ALA A 581 -1.53 -44.25 9.35
C ALA A 581 -2.29 -43.64 8.16
N ALA A 582 -1.58 -42.92 7.29
CA ALA A 582 -2.14 -42.33 6.10
C ALA A 582 -2.15 -43.33 4.93
N THR A 583 -3.08 -43.17 4.00
CA THR A 583 -3.01 -43.81 2.69
C THR A 583 -1.98 -43.05 1.85
N GLY A 584 -0.94 -43.74 1.40
CA GLY A 584 0.10 -43.13 0.57
C GLY A 584 -0.24 -43.17 -0.92
N VAL A 585 -0.05 -42.04 -1.61
CA VAL A 585 -0.16 -41.91 -3.07
C VAL A 585 1.16 -41.37 -3.62
N TYR A 586 1.84 -42.15 -4.47
CA TYR A 586 3.05 -41.69 -5.14
C TYR A 586 2.66 -40.83 -6.34
N SER A 587 2.86 -39.52 -6.22
CA SER A 587 2.53 -38.54 -7.25
C SER A 587 3.66 -38.40 -8.27
N SER A 588 3.43 -37.60 -9.31
CA SER A 588 4.42 -37.22 -10.31
C SER A 588 4.35 -35.71 -10.58
N LEU A 589 5.13 -35.22 -11.55
CA LEU A 589 5.06 -33.82 -12.02
C LEU A 589 3.79 -33.52 -12.83
N THR A 590 3.12 -34.55 -13.34
CA THR A 590 1.86 -34.46 -14.11
C THR A 590 0.90 -35.56 -13.65
N PRO A 591 0.42 -35.50 -12.39
CA PRO A 591 -0.44 -36.54 -11.83
C PRO A 591 -1.85 -36.43 -12.40
N GLY A 592 -2.49 -37.57 -12.67
CA GLY A 592 -3.90 -37.65 -13.03
C GLY A 592 -4.78 -38.03 -11.85
N ALA A 593 -6.08 -37.74 -11.96
CA ALA A 593 -7.07 -38.03 -10.91
C ALA A 593 -7.22 -39.54 -10.64
N GLU A 594 -6.86 -40.41 -11.59
CA GLU A 594 -6.88 -41.86 -11.47
C GLU A 594 -5.94 -42.43 -10.41
N LEU A 595 -4.94 -41.65 -9.96
CA LEU A 595 -4.08 -42.02 -8.83
C LEU A 595 -4.83 -42.00 -7.49
N PHE A 596 -6.00 -41.36 -7.45
CA PHE A 596 -6.79 -41.17 -6.24
C PHE A 596 -8.07 -42.00 -6.32
N GLY A 597 -8.29 -42.83 -5.29
CA GLY A 597 -9.45 -43.73 -5.23
C GLY A 597 -10.75 -43.06 -4.77
N GLU A 598 -10.72 -41.78 -4.41
CA GLU A 598 -11.82 -41.08 -3.77
C GLU A 598 -11.74 -39.56 -3.94
N ARG A 599 -12.82 -38.87 -3.51
CA ARG A 599 -12.88 -37.41 -3.38
C ARG A 599 -12.77 -37.01 -1.91
N TYR A 600 -12.29 -35.80 -1.67
CA TYR A 600 -11.92 -35.32 -0.34
C TYR A 600 -12.79 -34.16 0.14
N ASP A 601 -13.11 -34.15 1.43
CA ASP A 601 -13.88 -33.08 2.08
C ASP A 601 -12.97 -31.91 2.48
N LEU A 602 -11.68 -32.19 2.66
CA LEU A 602 -10.62 -31.20 2.88
C LEU A 602 -9.39 -31.58 2.05
N ILE A 603 -8.88 -30.63 1.28
CA ILE A 603 -7.57 -30.73 0.62
C ILE A 603 -6.68 -29.60 1.12
N TRP A 604 -5.53 -29.94 1.67
CA TRP A 604 -4.46 -28.99 2.00
C TRP A 604 -3.34 -29.08 0.96
N VAL A 605 -2.89 -27.91 0.49
CA VAL A 605 -1.83 -27.77 -0.51
C VAL A 605 -0.85 -26.68 -0.06
N GLY A 606 0.14 -27.07 0.73
CA GLY A 606 1.17 -26.14 1.25
C GLY A 606 2.42 -26.16 0.37
N SER A 607 2.91 -24.98 -0.04
CA SER A 607 4.16 -24.83 -0.79
C SER A 607 4.22 -25.61 -2.11
N LEU A 608 3.12 -25.73 -2.84
CA LEU A 608 3.14 -26.27 -4.21
C LEU A 608 2.96 -25.16 -5.24
N PHE A 609 1.83 -24.44 -5.18
CA PHE A 609 1.51 -23.34 -6.08
C PHE A 609 2.50 -22.17 -5.99
N THR A 610 3.36 -22.15 -4.97
CA THR A 610 4.50 -21.24 -4.82
C THR A 610 5.66 -21.56 -5.76
N HIS A 611 5.65 -22.69 -6.47
CA HIS A 611 6.76 -23.18 -7.29
C HIS A 611 6.39 -23.58 -8.72
N LEU A 612 5.14 -23.37 -9.13
CA LEU A 612 4.65 -23.75 -10.46
C LEU A 612 4.72 -22.58 -11.43
N ASP A 613 4.99 -22.88 -12.70
CA ASP A 613 4.67 -21.93 -13.77
C ASP A 613 3.16 -21.86 -14.00
N GLN A 614 2.71 -20.85 -14.73
CA GLN A 614 1.28 -20.62 -14.96
C GLN A 614 0.53 -21.82 -15.59
N PRO A 615 1.05 -22.51 -16.63
CA PRO A 615 0.37 -23.67 -17.19
C PRO A 615 0.16 -24.78 -16.15
N ARG A 616 1.21 -25.16 -15.41
CA ARG A 616 1.11 -26.18 -14.37
C ARG A 616 0.24 -25.73 -13.21
N TRP A 617 0.27 -24.44 -12.86
CA TRP A 617 -0.62 -23.87 -11.85
C TRP A 617 -2.08 -24.18 -12.20
N TRP A 618 -2.49 -23.96 -13.44
CA TRP A 618 -3.84 -24.27 -13.90
C TRP A 618 -4.15 -25.77 -13.91
N GLU A 619 -3.24 -26.60 -14.40
CA GLU A 619 -3.41 -28.06 -14.45
C GLU A 619 -3.60 -28.65 -13.04
N PHE A 620 -2.80 -28.20 -12.06
CA PHE A 620 -2.96 -28.64 -10.68
C PHE A 620 -4.25 -28.12 -10.05
N LEU A 621 -4.70 -26.89 -10.35
CA LEU A 621 -5.99 -26.42 -9.88
C LEU A 621 -7.14 -27.27 -10.44
N ASP A 622 -7.09 -27.62 -11.74
CA ASP A 622 -8.09 -28.46 -12.39
C ASP A 622 -8.14 -29.86 -11.76
N LEU A 623 -6.97 -30.47 -11.49
CA LEU A 623 -6.87 -31.74 -10.76
C LEU A 623 -7.47 -31.64 -9.35
N LEU A 624 -7.07 -30.63 -8.57
CA LEU A 624 -7.54 -30.47 -7.19
C LEU A 624 -9.05 -30.21 -7.13
N HIS A 625 -9.60 -29.49 -8.11
CA HIS A 625 -11.04 -29.34 -8.31
C HIS A 625 -11.71 -30.69 -8.57
N GLU A 626 -11.12 -31.54 -9.42
CA GLU A 626 -11.60 -32.89 -9.67
C GLU A 626 -11.52 -33.79 -8.43
N LEU A 627 -10.53 -33.62 -7.55
CA LEU A 627 -10.42 -34.40 -6.31
C LEU A 627 -11.32 -33.88 -5.18
N LEU A 628 -11.82 -32.64 -5.27
CA LEU A 628 -12.63 -32.03 -4.23
C LEU A 628 -14.07 -32.55 -4.26
N ALA A 629 -14.58 -33.01 -3.12
CA ALA A 629 -15.97 -33.42 -2.98
C ALA A 629 -16.91 -32.21 -3.08
N PRO A 630 -18.18 -32.37 -3.52
CA PRO A 630 -19.18 -31.32 -3.39
C PRO A 630 -19.33 -30.89 -1.93
N GLY A 631 -19.16 -29.59 -1.67
CA GLY A 631 -19.13 -29.02 -0.33
C GLY A 631 -17.77 -29.11 0.39
N GLY A 632 -16.78 -29.76 -0.22
CA GLY A 632 -15.42 -29.85 0.30
C GLY A 632 -14.68 -28.51 0.23
N VAL A 633 -13.63 -28.38 1.05
CA VAL A 633 -12.79 -27.18 1.16
C VAL A 633 -11.37 -27.47 0.66
N LEU A 634 -10.90 -26.68 -0.29
CA LEU A 634 -9.50 -26.65 -0.72
C LEU A 634 -8.82 -25.45 -0.06
N VAL A 635 -7.69 -25.71 0.61
CA VAL A 635 -6.84 -24.69 1.24
C VAL A 635 -5.46 -24.77 0.61
N MET A 636 -5.04 -23.71 -0.05
CA MET A 636 -3.78 -23.66 -0.81
C MET A 636 -2.98 -22.41 -0.46
N THR A 637 -1.67 -22.46 -0.67
CA THR A 637 -0.77 -21.34 -0.38
C THR A 637 -0.04 -20.80 -1.60
N THR A 638 0.22 -19.49 -1.61
CA THR A 638 0.97 -18.80 -2.66
C THR A 638 1.97 -17.81 -2.06
N HIS A 639 2.93 -17.34 -2.85
CA HIS A 639 3.78 -16.21 -2.51
C HIS A 639 3.08 -14.95 -3.02
N GLY A 640 2.63 -14.07 -2.12
CA GLY A 640 1.96 -12.82 -2.49
C GLY A 640 2.79 -11.58 -2.23
N GLU A 641 2.12 -10.48 -1.90
CA GLU A 641 2.73 -9.14 -1.83
C GLU A 641 3.89 -9.07 -0.83
N LEU A 642 3.81 -9.78 0.30
CA LEU A 642 4.92 -9.84 1.25
C LEU A 642 6.20 -10.40 0.61
N VAL A 643 6.07 -11.43 -0.21
CA VAL A 643 7.22 -12.07 -0.87
C VAL A 643 7.73 -11.21 -2.01
N ALA A 644 6.83 -10.63 -2.81
CA ALA A 644 7.19 -9.64 -3.83
C ALA A 644 7.95 -8.47 -3.20
N GLU A 645 7.48 -7.93 -2.07
CA GLU A 645 8.14 -6.83 -1.37
C GLU A 645 9.50 -7.24 -0.78
N ARG A 646 9.64 -8.49 -0.29
CA ARG A 646 10.94 -9.02 0.11
C ARG A 646 11.90 -9.11 -1.07
N MET A 647 11.42 -9.57 -2.23
CA MET A 647 12.20 -9.61 -3.47
C MET A 647 12.64 -8.21 -3.90
N ARG A 648 11.73 -7.22 -3.91
CA ARG A 648 12.06 -5.81 -4.18
C ARG A 648 13.09 -5.23 -3.20
N ARG A 649 13.19 -5.79 -1.99
CA ARG A 649 14.16 -5.44 -0.95
C ARG A 649 15.44 -6.28 -0.97
N GLY A 650 15.65 -7.10 -2.00
CA GLY A 650 16.87 -7.88 -2.20
C GLY A 650 16.84 -9.31 -1.65
N ALA A 651 15.67 -9.86 -1.29
CA ALA A 651 15.56 -11.28 -0.99
C ALA A 651 15.48 -12.08 -2.29
N HIS A 652 16.59 -12.72 -2.69
CA HIS A 652 16.66 -13.37 -4.00
C HIS A 652 16.24 -14.85 -4.00
N TYR A 653 15.99 -15.46 -2.83
CA TYR A 653 15.52 -16.85 -2.71
C TYR A 653 16.38 -17.89 -3.44
N GLY A 654 17.69 -17.63 -3.57
CA GLY A 654 18.63 -18.49 -4.28
C GLY A 654 18.78 -18.21 -5.77
N TYR A 655 18.00 -17.29 -6.33
CA TYR A 655 18.03 -16.93 -7.76
C TYR A 655 18.96 -15.75 -8.05
N PRO A 656 19.46 -15.60 -9.29
CA PRO A 656 20.14 -14.40 -9.74
C PRO A 656 19.22 -13.17 -9.66
N GLU A 657 19.79 -12.01 -9.33
CA GLU A 657 19.05 -10.74 -9.24
C GLU A 657 18.27 -10.40 -10.52
N SER A 658 18.83 -10.72 -11.70
CA SER A 658 18.15 -10.52 -12.98
C SER A 658 16.87 -11.36 -13.13
N ALA A 659 16.84 -12.59 -12.62
CA ALA A 659 15.66 -13.44 -12.65
C ALA A 659 14.60 -12.93 -11.66
N VAL A 660 15.04 -12.42 -10.50
CA VAL A 660 14.16 -11.80 -9.50
C VAL A 660 13.49 -10.55 -10.08
N HIS A 661 14.26 -9.68 -10.74
CA HIS A 661 13.71 -8.50 -11.41
C HIS A 661 12.72 -8.87 -12.52
N SER A 662 13.06 -9.82 -13.39
CA SER A 662 12.13 -10.27 -14.44
C SER A 662 10.82 -10.81 -13.87
N ALA A 663 10.88 -11.62 -12.82
CA ALA A 663 9.66 -12.15 -12.19
C ALA A 663 8.85 -11.06 -11.47
N LEU A 664 9.50 -10.03 -10.90
CA LEU A 664 8.82 -8.87 -10.33
C LEU A 664 8.14 -8.02 -11.41
N ASP A 665 8.78 -7.84 -12.56
CA ASP A 665 8.19 -7.13 -13.69
C ASP A 665 6.92 -7.86 -14.17
N ASP A 666 6.99 -9.17 -14.36
CA ASP A 666 5.83 -9.99 -14.74
C ASP A 666 4.73 -9.96 -13.65
N TYR A 667 5.11 -10.00 -12.38
CA TYR A 667 4.20 -9.85 -11.25
C TYR A 667 3.49 -8.48 -11.25
N ASP A 668 4.20 -7.40 -11.56
CA ASP A 668 3.64 -6.05 -11.54
C ASP A 668 2.77 -5.74 -12.76
N HIS A 669 3.11 -6.30 -13.93
CA HIS A 669 2.35 -6.12 -15.17
C HIS A 669 1.17 -7.09 -15.30
N ALA A 670 1.39 -8.38 -15.05
CA ALA A 670 0.43 -9.45 -15.31
C ALA A 670 -0.18 -10.07 -14.03
N GLY A 671 0.33 -9.71 -12.85
CA GLY A 671 -0.13 -10.26 -11.56
C GLY A 671 0.44 -11.63 -11.22
N PHE A 672 1.34 -12.18 -12.04
CA PHE A 672 2.02 -13.46 -11.81
C PHE A 672 3.43 -13.42 -12.38
N GLY A 673 4.42 -13.76 -11.55
CA GLY A 673 5.83 -13.85 -11.91
C GLY A 673 6.38 -15.24 -11.62
N PHE A 674 7.32 -15.71 -12.46
CA PHE A 674 7.93 -17.04 -12.32
C PHE A 674 9.42 -17.02 -12.64
N MET A 675 10.20 -17.65 -11.76
CA MET A 675 11.60 -17.96 -11.96
C MET A 675 11.75 -19.47 -12.18
N PRO A 676 12.20 -19.92 -13.36
CA PRO A 676 12.40 -21.34 -13.64
C PRO A 676 13.52 -21.90 -12.79
N ALA A 677 13.39 -23.16 -12.35
CA ALA A 677 14.43 -23.84 -11.60
C ALA A 677 15.72 -23.92 -12.41
N ASP A 678 16.86 -23.62 -11.77
CA ASP A 678 18.18 -23.95 -12.29
C ASP A 678 18.56 -25.37 -11.84
N ASP A 679 19.41 -26.06 -12.60
CA ASP A 679 19.89 -27.43 -12.32
C ASP A 679 20.54 -27.54 -10.92
N ALA A 680 20.94 -26.41 -10.33
CA ALA A 680 21.51 -26.30 -8.98
C ALA A 680 20.49 -26.19 -7.82
N LEU A 681 19.23 -25.84 -8.08
CA LEU A 681 18.21 -25.51 -7.05
C LEU A 681 17.09 -26.56 -6.90
N GLY A 682 17.10 -27.61 -7.73
CA GLY A 682 16.13 -28.71 -7.67
C GLY A 682 15.04 -28.63 -8.74
N SER A 683 14.06 -29.53 -8.69
CA SER A 683 13.10 -29.78 -9.78
C SER A 683 11.96 -28.75 -9.91
N TYR A 684 11.91 -27.72 -9.07
CA TYR A 684 10.78 -26.82 -8.92
C TYR A 684 11.22 -25.35 -9.00
N GLY A 685 10.45 -24.52 -9.70
CA GLY A 685 10.74 -23.10 -9.87
C GLY A 685 10.31 -22.27 -8.66
N PHE A 686 10.18 -20.96 -8.83
CA PHE A 686 9.67 -20.06 -7.80
C PHE A 686 8.68 -19.11 -8.43
N SER A 687 7.47 -19.03 -7.89
CA SER A 687 6.42 -18.15 -8.38
C SER A 687 5.98 -17.16 -7.31
N VAL A 688 5.47 -16.02 -7.77
CA VAL A 688 4.86 -14.96 -6.96
C VAL A 688 3.61 -14.46 -7.68
N SER A 689 2.52 -14.22 -6.96
CA SER A 689 1.19 -14.01 -7.55
C SER A 689 0.34 -13.04 -6.73
N ARG A 690 -0.30 -12.05 -7.38
CA ARG A 690 -1.23 -11.13 -6.73
C ARG A 690 -2.52 -11.85 -6.35
N PRO A 691 -3.18 -11.50 -5.23
CA PRO A 691 -4.48 -12.08 -4.87
C PRO A 691 -5.51 -12.01 -6.01
N ALA A 692 -5.54 -10.92 -6.78
CA ALA A 692 -6.46 -10.75 -7.91
C ALA A 692 -6.24 -11.81 -9.01
N TRP A 693 -5.00 -12.14 -9.33
CA TRP A 693 -4.67 -13.17 -10.33
C TRP A 693 -5.10 -14.56 -9.85
N VAL A 694 -4.81 -14.88 -8.59
CA VAL A 694 -5.18 -16.17 -7.98
C VAL A 694 -6.70 -16.33 -7.92
N VAL A 695 -7.41 -15.27 -7.52
CA VAL A 695 -8.88 -15.21 -7.51
C VAL A 695 -9.44 -15.46 -8.90
N ALA A 696 -8.90 -14.80 -9.93
CA ALA A 696 -9.34 -15.01 -11.31
C ALA A 696 -9.12 -16.46 -11.78
N ALA A 697 -7.98 -17.06 -11.44
CA ALA A 697 -7.67 -18.44 -11.79
C ALA A 697 -8.64 -19.45 -11.14
N VAL A 698 -8.96 -19.26 -9.86
CA VAL A 698 -9.97 -20.08 -9.16
C VAL A 698 -11.36 -19.93 -9.77
N LEU A 699 -11.77 -18.70 -10.09
CA LEU A 699 -13.11 -18.41 -10.60
C LEU A 699 -13.38 -18.92 -12.01
N ARG A 700 -12.38 -19.50 -12.69
CA ARG A 700 -12.61 -20.32 -13.90
C ARG A 700 -13.55 -21.51 -13.63
N HIS A 701 -13.58 -22.01 -12.38
CA HIS A 701 -14.55 -23.02 -11.95
C HIS A 701 -15.76 -22.34 -11.31
N ALA A 702 -16.89 -22.34 -12.02
CA ALA A 702 -18.12 -21.67 -11.58
C ALA A 702 -18.73 -22.25 -10.27
N ASP A 703 -18.33 -23.46 -9.87
CA ASP A 703 -18.75 -24.12 -8.63
C ASP A 703 -17.76 -23.96 -7.47
N LEU A 704 -16.64 -23.26 -7.66
CA LEU A 704 -15.75 -22.85 -6.57
C LEU A 704 -16.15 -21.49 -6.02
N ARG A 705 -16.39 -21.44 -4.71
CA ARG A 705 -16.64 -20.21 -3.96
C ARG A 705 -15.46 -19.89 -3.08
N ILE A 706 -14.95 -18.66 -3.17
CA ILE A 706 -13.91 -18.17 -2.28
C ILE A 706 -14.46 -18.05 -0.85
N VAL A 707 -13.74 -18.64 0.09
CA VAL A 707 -14.08 -18.66 1.52
C VAL A 707 -13.27 -17.61 2.28
N SER A 708 -11.96 -17.57 2.05
CA SER A 708 -11.05 -16.61 2.67
C SER A 708 -9.78 -16.46 1.85
N CYS A 709 -9.20 -15.27 1.82
CA CYS A 709 -7.88 -14.98 1.28
C CYS A 709 -7.13 -14.14 2.32
N THR A 710 -6.04 -14.67 2.88
CA THR A 710 -5.30 -14.03 3.97
C THR A 710 -3.83 -13.94 3.62
N GLU A 711 -3.30 -12.72 3.57
CA GLU A 711 -1.89 -12.48 3.27
C GLU A 711 -0.99 -12.95 4.41
N ALA A 712 0.15 -13.55 4.05
CA ALA A 712 1.20 -14.01 4.96
C ALA A 712 0.73 -14.87 6.14
N GLN A 713 -0.40 -15.60 6.00
CA GLN A 713 -0.99 -16.33 7.11
C GLN A 713 -0.19 -17.58 7.51
N TRP A 714 0.37 -18.30 6.53
CA TRP A 714 1.15 -19.51 6.84
C TRP A 714 2.61 -19.15 7.07
N ALA A 715 3.13 -19.52 8.26
CA ALA A 715 4.48 -19.23 8.72
C ALA A 715 4.90 -17.74 8.66
N ASN A 716 3.95 -16.79 8.71
CA ASN A 716 4.21 -15.35 8.50
C ASN A 716 4.94 -15.07 7.18
N HIS A 717 4.63 -15.86 6.15
CA HIS A 717 5.37 -15.85 4.88
C HIS A 717 4.50 -16.05 3.66
N GLN A 718 3.66 -17.09 3.64
CA GLN A 718 2.84 -17.43 2.47
C GLN A 718 1.40 -17.01 2.69
N ASP A 719 0.78 -16.54 1.62
CA ASP A 719 -0.63 -16.24 1.57
C ASP A 719 -1.42 -17.55 1.58
N VAL A 720 -2.61 -17.54 2.18
CA VAL A 720 -3.50 -18.69 2.23
C VAL A 720 -4.82 -18.32 1.55
N LEU A 721 -5.19 -19.10 0.54
CA LEU A 721 -6.48 -19.04 -0.12
C LEU A 721 -7.28 -20.31 0.20
N ALA A 722 -8.51 -20.12 0.68
CA ALA A 722 -9.46 -21.21 0.87
C ALA A 722 -10.66 -21.04 -0.05
N VAL A 723 -11.07 -22.13 -0.69
CA VAL A 723 -12.23 -22.20 -1.58
C VAL A 723 -13.09 -23.41 -1.21
N MET A 724 -14.39 -23.30 -1.42
CA MET A 724 -15.34 -24.38 -1.18
C MET A 724 -16.02 -24.75 -2.50
N ARG A 725 -16.14 -26.05 -2.79
CA ARG A 725 -16.87 -26.51 -3.97
C ARG A 725 -18.38 -26.44 -3.74
N ARG A 726 -18.93 -25.25 -3.84
CA ARG A 726 -20.35 -24.98 -3.70
C ARG A 726 -20.72 -23.75 -4.53
N PRO A 727 -21.61 -23.87 -5.52
CA PRO A 727 -22.10 -22.71 -6.26
C PRO A 727 -22.70 -21.64 -5.34
N VAL A 728 -22.60 -20.38 -5.73
CA VAL A 728 -23.28 -19.28 -5.04
C VAL A 728 -24.79 -19.48 -5.21
N ASP A 729 -25.49 -19.70 -4.09
CA ASP A 729 -26.96 -19.75 -4.09
C ASP A 729 -27.51 -18.32 -4.10
N PRO A 730 -28.16 -17.86 -5.18
CA PRO A 730 -28.70 -16.49 -5.26
C PRO A 730 -29.79 -16.24 -4.21
N ASN A 731 -30.37 -17.29 -3.63
CA ASN A 731 -31.38 -17.21 -2.58
C ASN A 731 -30.78 -17.27 -1.17
N ALA A 732 -29.44 -17.28 -1.01
CA ALA A 732 -28.79 -17.43 0.30
C ALA A 732 -29.23 -16.36 1.32
N ALA A 733 -29.53 -15.13 0.89
CA ALA A 733 -30.02 -14.05 1.74
C ALA A 733 -31.43 -14.29 2.32
N SER A 734 -32.21 -15.20 1.72
CA SER A 734 -33.58 -15.54 2.15
C SER A 734 -33.63 -16.69 3.15
N ARG A 735 -32.51 -17.37 3.41
CA ARG A 735 -32.45 -18.45 4.41
C ARG A 735 -32.13 -17.87 5.78
N PRO A 736 -32.85 -18.28 6.84
CA PRO A 736 -32.48 -17.92 8.20
C PRO A 736 -31.04 -18.39 8.48
N TYR A 737 -30.30 -17.59 9.26
CA TYR A 737 -28.99 -17.98 9.78
C TYR A 737 -29.16 -19.19 10.69
N THR A 738 -29.08 -20.40 10.12
CA THR A 738 -28.94 -21.65 10.88
C THR A 738 -27.48 -21.92 11.16
#